data_AF-A0AAR2LBY5-F1
#
_entry.id   AF-A0AAR2LBY5-F1
#
_cell.length_a   1.000
_cell.length_b   1.000
_cell.length_c   1.000
_cell.angle_alpha   90.00
_cell.angle_beta   90.00
_cell.angle_gamma   90.00
#
_symmetry.space_group_name_H-M   'P 1'
#
loop_
_entity.id
_entity.type
_entity.pdbx_description
1 polymer ?
#
loop_
_entity_poly.entity_id
_entity_poly.type
_entity_poly.pdbx_seq_one_letter_code
_entity_poly.pdbx_strand_id
1 'polypeptide(L)'
;QTIKGPDRIFWEKAQAQHCIWYGECSNSTILPEKKYNCNYTGPPKPLPKDGQGLLQELCPGLVYGNQSVCCDTQQLKTLHSNIQLPLQYLSRCPACFFNFMTLFCELTCSPHQSQFLNATEFSSDPVDNRTNVVKLSYYISNMFANAMYNACKDVEAPSSNVKALSLLCGRDASQCNPTNWIQYMFDIKNGQVPFAIDPVFEDDPVSGMTPMGNHTFDCTEPLDDGSGPCSCQDCSKACGPKPVPPPTPPPWTILGLDAMNIIMWSSYMAFLFVFITALLGAWCCRKRTITSEYGPIQDSNQPHSLNDSVKLSSQVTCCESLRENFANALHYVFSLWGSFCVRQPLLVIMLSMVLVAACSTGLMHMRVTTNPVDLWSAPHSEARQEKDYFDQHFGPFFRTEQLIITTPWTEWFKLVSTTGPDILFAPILNISLLQQVLDLQTDIENLEAEYKGQKVTLKDICVSPLAPYNNNCTILSVLNYFQNSHEVLNHTFADEFFIYADYHTHFLYCVSSPVALDDMGHFHDPCMGTFGGPVFPWLVLGGYEGTAYNNATALVITFPVNNYLNDTDKLGKVLAWEKEFISFMKNYSNPNLTISFSSERSIEDEIDRESNSDVGTIIISYVIMFVYVSMALGNIHSFRRLLVDSKISLGIAGILIVLSSVACSLGIYSYAGVPLTLIVIEVIPFLVLAVGVDNIFIMVQAVQRDERMQHEELHQQIGRVLGDVAPSMLLSSISETVAFFLGSLSHMPAVKTFSFFAALAILIDFLLQISCFVSLLGLDMKRQERNRLDILCCIKLPEGQQEKTEGLLFRFFKKVFAPFVLKEWVRPLVVALFVGMLSFSIAVTDKVEIGLDQRLSMPDDSYVLDYFGNLTEYLHTGPPVYFVVREGHDYRTSYGQNQVCGGVGCNNDSLVQQVYTASLMSDYSKISTTPSSWLDDYFDWVKPQSTCCRYYNATGAFCNASVVDPSCVRCRPMTPSGKQRPNGTEFMKFLPMFLSDNPNIKCGKGGHAAYSTAVVLKDNNTNVGATYFMSYHTILKTSSDFIDAIKIARELAYNISVSMGLENKTHFVFPYSVFYVFYEQYLSIAHDTALNLSMCLVAIFVVTTVLLGFELWSAVLVSLTIAMIVVNMFGVMWLWGISLNAISLVNLVMSCGISVEFCSHIVRAFSISTKSTRVERAEEALAHMGSSVFSGIMLTKFGGILILALSKSQIFQVFYFRMYLAIVLLGATHGLIFLPVLLSYAGPSVNKAKVMTTRSRFSGTERERLLND
;
A
#
# COMPACT_ATOMS: atom_id res chain seq x y z
N GLN A 1 -65.18 54.31 61.00
CA GLN A 1 -64.32 53.60 61.96
C GLN A 1 -64.81 52.15 62.10
N THR A 2 -64.64 51.18 61.18
CA THR A 2 -63.78 50.92 60.00
C THR A 2 -62.37 50.39 60.28
N ILE A 3 -61.81 49.37 59.59
CA ILE A 3 -62.23 48.45 58.51
C ILE A 3 -61.23 47.26 58.45
N LYS A 4 -61.77 46.04 58.25
CA LYS A 4 -61.31 44.80 57.58
C LYS A 4 -59.82 44.38 57.58
N GLY A 5 -59.59 43.12 58.01
CA GLY A 5 -58.35 42.35 57.75
C GLY A 5 -58.28 41.83 56.30
N PRO A 6 -57.10 41.37 55.84
CA PRO A 6 -56.92 40.93 54.47
C PRO A 6 -57.32 39.46 54.29
N ASP A 7 -57.97 39.23 53.16
CA ASP A 7 -58.72 38.04 52.78
C ASP A 7 -57.85 36.79 52.57
N ARG A 8 -58.43 35.65 53.00
CA ARG A 8 -58.12 34.33 52.48
C ARG A 8 -58.48 34.31 50.99
N ILE A 9 -57.49 34.20 50.11
CA ILE A 9 -57.75 33.81 48.72
C ILE A 9 -58.01 32.29 48.73
N PHE A 10 -59.24 31.96 48.38
CA PHE A 10 -59.76 30.62 48.19
C PHE A 10 -58.96 29.88 47.12
N TRP A 11 -58.55 28.65 47.41
CA TRP A 11 -58.28 27.63 46.41
C TRP A 11 -59.60 27.29 45.72
N GLU A 12 -59.86 27.91 44.57
CA GLU A 12 -60.85 27.39 43.65
C GLU A 12 -60.37 26.04 43.11
N LYS A 13 -61.29 25.07 43.15
CA LYS A 13 -61.16 23.77 42.50
C LYS A 13 -60.64 23.95 41.08
N ALA A 14 -59.57 23.22 40.74
CA ALA A 14 -59.03 23.12 39.39
C ALA A 14 -60.15 22.89 38.35
N GLN A 15 -60.51 23.93 37.62
CA GLN A 15 -61.20 23.84 36.34
C GLN A 15 -60.13 23.58 35.27
N ALA A 16 -60.30 22.50 34.51
CA ALA A 16 -59.24 21.79 33.80
C ALA A 16 -58.60 22.48 32.56
N GLN A 17 -58.78 23.78 32.35
CA GLN A 17 -58.28 24.51 31.16
C GLN A 17 -57.89 25.96 31.48
N HIS A 18 -56.75 26.16 32.14
CA HIS A 18 -56.17 27.49 32.37
C HIS A 18 -54.74 27.56 31.82
N CYS A 19 -54.35 28.72 31.32
CA CYS A 19 -52.97 29.03 30.92
C CYS A 19 -52.16 29.51 32.13
N ILE A 20 -50.83 29.53 32.01
CA ILE A 20 -49.95 30.25 32.96
C ILE A 20 -49.34 31.52 32.35
N TRP A 21 -49.29 31.60 31.01
CA TRP A 21 -48.86 32.79 30.30
C TRP A 21 -49.65 33.00 29.01
N TYR A 22 -49.53 34.20 28.42
CA TYR A 22 -50.00 34.51 27.07
C TYR A 22 -49.33 35.78 26.53
N GLY A 23 -48.59 35.65 25.43
CA GLY A 23 -47.84 36.73 24.79
C GLY A 23 -46.46 37.02 25.41
N GLU A 24 -45.68 37.84 24.72
CA GLU A 24 -44.31 38.26 25.13
C GLU A 24 -44.31 39.68 25.72
N CYS A 25 -43.60 39.88 26.84
CA CYS A 25 -43.51 41.13 27.58
C CYS A 25 -42.12 41.77 27.44
N SER A 26 -41.38 41.99 28.54
CA SER A 26 -40.07 42.66 28.51
C SER A 26 -38.96 41.74 28.04
N ASN A 27 -37.82 42.32 27.66
CA ASN A 27 -36.61 41.57 27.34
C ASN A 27 -36.06 40.86 28.60
N SER A 28 -35.37 39.74 28.39
CA SER A 28 -34.67 39.01 29.44
C SER A 28 -33.53 39.85 29.99
N THR A 29 -33.35 39.80 31.31
CA THR A 29 -32.29 40.52 32.02
C THR A 29 -30.92 39.89 31.79
N ILE A 30 -30.89 38.61 31.44
CA ILE A 30 -29.66 37.83 31.19
C ILE A 30 -29.36 37.79 29.69
N LEU A 31 -30.39 37.65 28.85
CA LEU A 31 -30.27 37.61 27.39
C LEU A 31 -31.13 38.72 26.75
N PRO A 32 -30.59 39.94 26.56
CA PRO A 32 -31.35 41.12 26.13
C PRO A 32 -32.07 40.96 24.78
N GLU A 33 -31.63 40.02 23.94
CA GLU A 33 -32.21 39.73 22.63
C GLU A 33 -33.47 38.85 22.68
N LYS A 34 -33.72 38.20 23.83
CA LYS A 34 -34.88 37.32 24.04
C LYS A 34 -35.87 37.97 24.98
N LYS A 35 -37.13 37.52 24.96
CA LYS A 35 -38.23 38.10 25.77
C LYS A 35 -38.79 37.12 26.78
N TYR A 36 -39.27 37.64 27.91
CA TYR A 36 -40.07 36.89 28.87
C TYR A 36 -41.52 36.75 28.40
N ASN A 37 -42.16 35.67 28.82
CA ASN A 37 -43.59 35.49 28.63
C ASN A 37 -44.39 36.30 29.67
N CYS A 38 -45.53 36.85 29.25
CA CYS A 38 -46.45 37.58 30.13
C CYS A 38 -47.31 36.62 30.94
N ASN A 39 -47.33 36.78 32.27
CA ASN A 39 -48.22 36.04 33.16
C ASN A 39 -49.69 36.22 32.77
N TYR A 40 -50.40 35.10 32.59
CA TYR A 40 -51.82 35.09 32.25
C TYR A 40 -52.44 33.78 32.73
N THR A 41 -53.35 33.88 33.70
CA THR A 41 -54.01 32.73 34.34
C THR A 41 -55.45 32.50 33.85
N GLY A 42 -55.80 33.01 32.67
CA GLY A 42 -57.15 32.85 32.10
C GLY A 42 -57.31 31.61 31.21
N PRO A 43 -58.48 31.42 30.58
CA PRO A 43 -58.74 30.30 29.67
C PRO A 43 -57.97 30.43 28.34
N PRO A 44 -57.71 29.32 27.63
CA PRO A 44 -57.07 29.32 26.30
C PRO A 44 -57.80 30.23 25.29
N LYS A 45 -57.05 30.94 24.44
CA LYS A 45 -57.59 31.91 23.48
C LYS A 45 -57.58 31.34 22.05
N PRO A 46 -58.57 31.65 21.20
CA PRO A 46 -58.56 31.23 19.81
C PRO A 46 -57.41 31.90 19.04
N LEU A 47 -56.61 31.11 18.34
CA LEU A 47 -55.45 31.61 17.60
C LEU A 47 -55.85 32.33 16.29
N PRO A 48 -55.28 33.51 15.97
CA PRO A 48 -55.52 34.19 14.69
C PRO A 48 -55.05 33.37 13.49
N LYS A 49 -55.69 33.53 12.32
CA LYS A 49 -55.39 32.77 11.08
C LYS A 49 -53.90 32.70 10.73
N ASP A 50 -53.17 33.81 10.88
CA ASP A 50 -51.72 33.87 10.61
C ASP A 50 -50.90 32.95 11.53
N GLY A 51 -51.37 32.74 12.76
CA GLY A 51 -50.76 31.80 13.72
C GLY A 51 -51.20 30.34 13.52
N GLN A 52 -52.40 30.09 12.95
CA GLN A 52 -52.91 28.73 12.75
C GLN A 52 -52.00 27.91 11.80
N GLY A 53 -51.46 28.56 10.77
CA GLY A 53 -50.47 27.91 9.88
C GLY A 53 -49.18 27.52 10.60
N LEU A 54 -48.66 28.41 11.46
CA LEU A 54 -47.46 28.14 12.27
C LEU A 54 -47.70 27.05 13.32
N LEU A 55 -48.88 27.04 13.95
CA LEU A 55 -49.26 26.00 14.91
C LEU A 55 -49.35 24.63 14.22
N GLN A 56 -49.90 24.57 13.01
CA GLN A 56 -49.95 23.34 12.22
C GLN A 56 -48.56 22.86 11.77
N GLU A 57 -47.63 23.78 11.53
CA GLU A 57 -46.24 23.48 11.18
C GLU A 57 -45.43 22.94 12.37
N LEU A 58 -45.49 23.61 13.51
CA LEU A 58 -44.67 23.29 14.69
C LEU A 58 -45.29 22.20 15.57
N CYS A 59 -46.60 22.27 15.79
CA CYS A 59 -47.31 21.51 16.81
C CYS A 59 -48.60 20.88 16.25
N PRO A 60 -48.50 19.98 15.24
CA PRO A 60 -49.66 19.37 14.60
C PRO A 60 -50.58 18.64 15.61
N GLY A 61 -50.00 18.07 16.68
CA GLY A 61 -50.74 17.41 17.76
C GLY A 61 -51.63 18.33 18.62
N LEU A 62 -51.57 19.65 18.46
CA LEU A 62 -52.43 20.61 19.17
C LEU A 62 -53.56 21.18 18.28
N VAL A 63 -53.66 20.71 17.03
CA VAL A 63 -54.64 21.21 16.05
C VAL A 63 -55.95 20.43 16.15
N TYR A 64 -56.80 20.75 17.15
CA TYR A 64 -58.14 20.17 17.29
C TYR A 64 -59.20 21.23 17.68
N GLY A 65 -60.41 21.13 17.11
CA GLY A 65 -61.55 22.00 17.47
C GLY A 65 -61.39 23.48 17.10
N ASN A 66 -61.86 24.40 17.97
CA ASN A 66 -61.79 25.87 17.78
C ASN A 66 -60.37 26.47 17.94
N GLN A 67 -59.31 25.64 17.98
CA GLN A 67 -57.90 26.04 18.09
C GLN A 67 -57.63 27.05 19.21
N SER A 68 -58.26 26.82 20.37
CA SER A 68 -58.03 27.60 21.58
C SER A 68 -56.75 27.10 22.26
N VAL A 69 -55.71 27.93 22.27
CA VAL A 69 -54.36 27.61 22.77
C VAL A 69 -53.86 28.67 23.75
N CYS A 70 -52.83 28.35 24.51
CA CYS A 70 -52.24 29.26 25.51
C CYS A 70 -51.06 30.10 24.98
N CYS A 71 -50.91 30.20 23.66
CA CYS A 71 -49.85 31.01 23.04
C CYS A 71 -50.40 31.95 21.96
N ASP A 72 -49.65 33.00 21.67
CA ASP A 72 -49.95 33.92 20.58
C ASP A 72 -49.07 33.69 19.34
N THR A 73 -49.37 34.42 18.26
CA THR A 73 -48.64 34.31 16.99
C THR A 73 -47.17 34.73 17.12
N GLN A 74 -46.83 35.62 18.05
CA GLN A 74 -45.47 36.08 18.23
C GLN A 74 -44.62 35.02 18.94
N GLN A 75 -45.15 34.40 19.99
CA GLN A 75 -44.54 33.28 20.69
C GLN A 75 -44.26 32.10 19.75
N LEU A 76 -45.19 31.80 18.82
CA LEU A 76 -44.98 30.77 17.80
C LEU A 76 -43.84 31.12 16.82
N LYS A 77 -43.72 32.39 16.41
CA LYS A 77 -42.60 32.83 15.56
C LYS A 77 -41.27 32.74 16.28
N THR A 78 -41.23 33.13 17.56
CA THR A 78 -40.04 33.02 18.42
C THR A 78 -39.65 31.56 18.62
N LEU A 79 -40.62 30.68 18.87
CA LEU A 79 -40.40 29.24 18.99
C LEU A 79 -39.80 28.65 17.70
N HIS A 80 -40.38 28.98 16.55
CA HIS A 80 -39.86 28.57 15.24
C HIS A 80 -38.39 29.00 15.05
N SER A 81 -38.06 30.25 15.40
CA SER A 81 -36.69 30.76 15.28
C SER A 81 -35.71 30.03 16.19
N ASN A 82 -36.11 29.64 17.40
CA ASN A 82 -35.22 28.99 18.37
C ASN A 82 -34.95 27.52 18.04
N ILE A 83 -35.88 26.84 17.36
CA ILE A 83 -35.82 25.39 17.07
C ILE A 83 -35.11 25.08 15.74
N GLN A 84 -34.81 26.10 14.95
CA GLN A 84 -34.21 25.96 13.62
C GLN A 84 -32.90 25.14 13.59
N LEU A 85 -32.03 25.29 14.60
CA LEU A 85 -30.78 24.53 14.70
C LEU A 85 -31.01 23.05 15.08
N PRO A 86 -31.73 22.71 16.18
CA PRO A 86 -32.10 21.32 16.48
C PRO A 86 -32.80 20.61 15.33
N LEU A 87 -33.65 21.33 14.60
CA LEU A 87 -34.35 20.82 13.42
C LEU A 87 -33.39 20.39 12.30
N GLN A 88 -32.28 21.09 12.08
CA GLN A 88 -31.31 20.72 11.05
C GLN A 88 -30.67 19.35 11.34
N TYR A 89 -30.42 19.03 12.61
CA TYR A 89 -29.77 17.77 13.01
C TYR A 89 -30.77 16.64 13.26
N LEU A 90 -31.78 16.87 14.09
CA LEU A 90 -32.70 15.83 14.54
C LEU A 90 -33.72 15.43 13.46
N SER A 91 -33.95 16.26 12.43
CA SER A 91 -34.96 15.95 11.42
C SER A 91 -34.60 14.81 10.47
N ARG A 92 -33.39 14.24 10.58
CA ARG A 92 -33.00 12.97 9.95
C ARG A 92 -33.85 11.81 10.47
N CYS A 93 -34.23 11.84 11.75
CA CYS A 93 -35.15 10.89 12.36
C CYS A 93 -36.46 11.61 12.74
N PRO A 94 -37.54 11.47 11.94
CA PRO A 94 -38.80 12.16 12.18
C PRO A 94 -39.41 11.88 13.56
N ALA A 95 -39.36 10.63 14.03
CA ALA A 95 -39.86 10.24 15.35
C ALA A 95 -39.14 10.98 16.49
N CYS A 96 -37.81 11.07 16.41
CA CYS A 96 -37.00 11.85 17.33
C CYS A 96 -37.44 13.32 17.37
N PHE A 97 -37.50 13.97 16.19
CA PHE A 97 -37.85 15.39 16.11
C PHE A 97 -39.30 15.65 16.56
N PHE A 98 -40.23 14.73 16.29
CA PHE A 98 -41.61 14.83 16.74
C PHE A 98 -41.72 14.81 18.27
N ASN A 99 -41.05 13.86 18.92
CA ASN A 99 -41.03 13.76 20.39
C ASN A 99 -40.39 15.02 20.99
N PHE A 100 -39.30 15.50 20.39
CA PHE A 100 -38.64 16.76 20.77
C PHE A 100 -39.57 17.96 20.66
N MET A 101 -40.29 18.10 19.55
CA MET A 101 -41.25 19.20 19.35
C MET A 101 -42.40 19.13 20.34
N THR A 102 -42.90 17.93 20.65
CA THR A 102 -44.00 17.72 21.59
C THR A 102 -43.67 18.31 22.97
N LEU A 103 -42.43 18.16 23.44
CA LEU A 103 -41.95 18.74 24.70
C LEU A 103 -42.16 20.27 24.75
N PHE A 104 -41.74 20.98 23.69
CA PHE A 104 -41.83 22.43 23.60
C PHE A 104 -43.23 22.95 23.24
N CYS A 105 -43.97 22.21 22.43
CA CYS A 105 -45.35 22.51 22.07
C CYS A 105 -46.26 22.50 23.31
N GLU A 106 -46.13 21.46 24.14
CA GLU A 106 -46.89 21.37 25.40
C GLU A 106 -46.47 22.46 26.40
N LEU A 107 -45.16 22.71 26.53
CA LEU A 107 -44.63 23.78 27.36
C LEU A 107 -45.20 25.16 26.98
N THR A 108 -45.28 25.47 25.69
CA THR A 108 -45.57 26.83 25.21
C THR A 108 -47.04 27.10 24.93
N CYS A 109 -47.72 26.18 24.26
CA CYS A 109 -49.01 26.43 23.61
C CYS A 109 -50.16 25.56 24.12
N SER A 110 -49.90 24.58 24.99
CA SER A 110 -50.92 23.62 25.45
C SER A 110 -52.15 24.31 26.02
N PRO A 111 -53.38 23.88 25.68
CA PRO A 111 -54.59 24.37 26.34
C PRO A 111 -54.72 23.88 27.80
N HIS A 112 -53.90 22.92 28.22
CA HIS A 112 -53.90 22.31 29.55
C HIS A 112 -52.66 22.69 30.38
N GLN A 113 -52.04 23.81 30.04
CA GLN A 113 -50.74 24.23 30.56
C GLN A 113 -50.64 24.24 32.10
N SER A 114 -51.70 24.66 32.80
CA SER A 114 -51.74 24.71 34.26
C SER A 114 -51.70 23.34 34.97
N GLN A 115 -51.82 22.23 34.25
CA GLN A 115 -51.79 20.88 34.83
C GLN A 115 -50.35 20.41 35.13
N PHE A 116 -49.38 20.86 34.34
CA PHE A 116 -47.99 20.40 34.40
C PHE A 116 -46.95 21.53 34.48
N LEU A 117 -47.37 22.80 34.47
CA LEU A 117 -46.46 23.95 34.68
C LEU A 117 -46.82 24.73 35.95
N ASN A 118 -45.79 25.14 36.68
CA ASN A 118 -45.91 25.99 37.87
C ASN A 118 -44.94 27.17 37.78
N ALA A 119 -45.43 28.40 37.61
CA ALA A 119 -44.58 29.59 37.59
C ALA A 119 -44.16 29.96 39.03
N THR A 120 -42.84 30.00 39.28
CA THR A 120 -42.26 30.14 40.62
C THR A 120 -41.73 31.56 40.89
N GLU A 121 -41.27 32.26 39.87
CA GLU A 121 -40.70 33.62 40.00
C GLU A 121 -41.26 34.57 38.94
N PHE A 122 -41.61 35.78 39.38
CA PHE A 122 -42.20 36.83 38.55
C PHE A 122 -41.46 38.16 38.71
N SER A 123 -41.39 38.94 37.64
CA SER A 123 -40.90 40.33 37.69
C SER A 123 -41.92 41.30 37.07
N SER A 124 -41.93 42.56 37.50
CA SER A 124 -42.81 43.59 36.94
C SER A 124 -42.22 44.17 35.66
N ASP A 125 -43.00 44.23 34.57
CA ASP A 125 -42.61 44.87 33.32
C ASP A 125 -42.63 46.41 33.50
N PRO A 126 -41.48 47.11 33.33
CA PRO A 126 -41.41 48.55 33.52
C PRO A 126 -42.16 49.36 32.44
N VAL A 127 -42.56 48.74 31.31
CA VAL A 127 -43.16 49.45 30.16
C VAL A 127 -44.68 49.29 30.11
N ASP A 128 -45.22 48.08 30.39
CA ASP A 128 -46.62 47.76 30.07
C ASP A 128 -47.48 47.34 31.29
N ASN A 129 -46.99 47.52 32.52
CA ASN A 129 -47.67 47.18 33.79
C ASN A 129 -48.13 45.70 33.88
N ARG A 130 -47.53 44.83 33.07
CA ARG A 130 -47.73 43.38 33.05
C ARG A 130 -46.68 42.69 33.93
N THR A 131 -46.93 41.42 34.28
CA THR A 131 -45.98 40.61 35.07
C THR A 131 -45.28 39.61 34.14
N ASN A 132 -43.95 39.57 34.17
CA ASN A 132 -43.13 38.60 33.46
C ASN A 132 -43.02 37.30 34.26
N VAL A 133 -42.94 36.17 33.56
CA VAL A 133 -42.54 34.88 34.12
C VAL A 133 -41.02 34.75 33.97
N VAL A 134 -40.29 34.74 35.10
CA VAL A 134 -38.82 34.69 35.15
C VAL A 134 -38.31 33.28 35.43
N LYS A 135 -39.09 32.49 36.18
CA LYS A 135 -38.76 31.09 36.47
C LYS A 135 -40.02 30.27 36.62
N LEU A 136 -39.99 29.02 36.15
CA LEU A 136 -41.05 28.05 36.35
C LEU A 136 -40.53 26.63 36.50
N SER A 137 -41.35 25.77 37.07
CA SER A 137 -41.14 24.32 37.12
C SER A 137 -42.02 23.60 36.11
N TYR A 138 -41.43 22.69 35.35
CA TYR A 138 -42.11 21.85 34.36
C TYR A 138 -42.10 20.39 34.79
N TYR A 139 -43.28 19.85 35.11
CA TYR A 139 -43.45 18.45 35.50
C TYR A 139 -43.57 17.56 34.26
N ILE A 140 -42.62 16.64 34.08
CA ILE A 140 -42.49 15.76 32.90
C ILE A 140 -42.42 14.31 33.38
N SER A 141 -43.12 13.40 32.70
CA SER A 141 -43.00 11.96 32.98
C SER A 141 -41.61 11.42 32.64
N ASN A 142 -41.05 10.56 33.50
CA ASN A 142 -39.82 9.84 33.21
C ASN A 142 -39.98 8.94 31.98
N MET A 143 -41.16 8.33 31.79
CA MET A 143 -41.44 7.54 30.59
C MET A 143 -41.33 8.38 29.31
N PHE A 144 -41.89 9.60 29.32
CA PHE A 144 -41.80 10.51 28.18
C PHE A 144 -40.35 10.92 27.90
N ALA A 145 -39.61 11.36 28.94
CA ALA A 145 -38.22 11.77 28.80
C ALA A 145 -37.33 10.64 28.27
N ASN A 146 -37.50 9.42 28.80
CA ASN A 146 -36.78 8.23 28.35
C ASN A 146 -37.13 7.84 26.91
N ALA A 147 -38.40 7.90 26.52
CA ALA A 147 -38.83 7.58 25.16
C ALA A 147 -38.28 8.60 24.16
N MET A 148 -38.37 9.89 24.47
CA MET A 148 -37.81 10.97 23.66
C MET A 148 -36.30 10.81 23.45
N TYR A 149 -35.53 10.60 24.52
CA TYR A 149 -34.09 10.38 24.42
C TYR A 149 -33.74 9.13 23.61
N ASN A 150 -34.41 8.00 23.87
CA ASN A 150 -34.11 6.76 23.17
C ASN A 150 -34.42 6.81 21.67
N ALA A 151 -35.39 7.61 21.24
CA ALA A 151 -35.67 7.84 19.83
C ALA A 151 -34.59 8.69 19.14
N CYS A 152 -33.84 9.51 19.89
CA CYS A 152 -32.91 10.49 19.34
C CYS A 152 -31.42 10.12 19.48
N LYS A 153 -31.04 9.28 20.45
CA LYS A 153 -29.64 9.04 20.84
C LYS A 153 -28.71 8.56 19.73
N ASP A 154 -29.25 7.89 18.72
CA ASP A 154 -28.49 7.26 17.65
C ASP A 154 -28.35 8.14 16.38
N VAL A 155 -29.08 9.26 16.31
CA VAL A 155 -29.10 10.15 15.12
C VAL A 155 -27.70 10.68 14.83
N GLU A 156 -27.26 10.56 13.58
CA GLU A 156 -25.91 10.96 13.14
C GLU A 156 -25.90 12.32 12.44
N ALA A 157 -24.77 13.00 12.48
CA ALA A 157 -24.48 14.17 11.67
C ALA A 157 -23.45 13.80 10.58
N PRO A 158 -23.87 13.60 9.30
CA PRO A 158 -22.99 13.03 8.26
C PRO A 158 -21.75 13.85 7.91
N SER A 159 -21.84 15.18 7.95
CA SER A 159 -20.69 16.08 7.70
C SER A 159 -19.60 15.98 8.76
N SER A 160 -19.95 15.55 9.97
CA SER A 160 -19.06 15.52 11.14
C SER A 160 -18.81 14.13 11.71
N ASN A 161 -19.56 13.12 11.27
CA ASN A 161 -19.42 11.74 11.73
C ASN A 161 -19.56 11.57 13.26
N VAL A 162 -20.31 12.46 13.91
CA VAL A 162 -20.64 12.39 15.34
C VAL A 162 -22.14 12.22 15.55
N LYS A 163 -22.54 11.80 16.76
CA LYS A 163 -23.96 11.76 17.14
C LYS A 163 -24.50 13.17 17.31
N ALA A 164 -25.71 13.42 16.82
CA ALA A 164 -26.36 14.72 16.91
C ALA A 164 -26.53 15.21 18.36
N LEU A 165 -26.69 14.28 19.32
CA LEU A 165 -26.79 14.63 20.75
C LEU A 165 -25.49 15.21 21.31
N SER A 166 -24.32 14.86 20.78
CA SER A 166 -23.06 15.49 21.20
C SER A 166 -23.09 17.00 20.95
N LEU A 167 -23.88 17.46 19.97
CA LEU A 167 -24.08 18.88 19.66
C LEU A 167 -25.19 19.55 20.48
N LEU A 168 -26.15 18.77 20.99
CA LEU A 168 -27.40 19.27 21.59
C LEU A 168 -27.53 19.02 23.10
N CYS A 169 -26.54 18.37 23.72
CA CYS A 169 -26.53 18.02 25.13
C CYS A 169 -25.52 18.84 25.97
N GLY A 170 -24.70 19.67 25.31
CA GLY A 170 -23.62 20.44 25.94
C GLY A 170 -22.46 19.59 26.46
N ARG A 171 -22.44 18.30 26.12
CA ARG A 171 -21.45 17.28 26.50
C ARG A 171 -21.51 16.14 25.48
N ASP A 172 -20.52 15.24 25.50
CA ASP A 172 -20.51 14.08 24.62
C ASP A 172 -21.78 13.20 24.78
N ALA A 173 -22.25 12.63 23.66
CA ALA A 173 -23.41 11.75 23.62
C ALA A 173 -23.27 10.54 24.56
N SER A 174 -22.04 10.04 24.79
CA SER A 174 -21.79 8.93 25.72
C SER A 174 -22.09 9.26 27.18
N GLN A 175 -22.01 10.53 27.56
CA GLN A 175 -22.28 11.04 28.91
C GLN A 175 -23.66 11.72 29.01
N CYS A 176 -24.39 11.77 27.89
CA CYS A 176 -25.70 12.38 27.80
C CYS A 176 -26.77 11.36 28.23
N ASN A 177 -27.64 11.78 29.16
CA ASN A 177 -28.74 11.01 29.72
C ASN A 177 -30.08 11.74 29.44
N PRO A 178 -31.23 11.06 29.55
CA PRO A 178 -32.53 11.67 29.29
C PRO A 178 -32.80 12.95 30.10
N THR A 179 -32.45 12.93 31.37
CA THR A 179 -32.69 14.04 32.30
C THR A 179 -31.73 15.20 32.08
N ASN A 180 -30.44 14.92 31.91
CA ASN A 180 -29.42 15.95 31.75
C ASN A 180 -29.57 16.69 30.41
N TRP A 181 -30.06 16.02 29.37
CA TRP A 181 -30.35 16.63 28.09
C TRP A 181 -31.47 17.67 28.20
N ILE A 182 -32.57 17.32 28.86
CA ILE A 182 -33.70 18.25 29.08
C ILE A 182 -33.30 19.39 30.01
N GLN A 183 -32.53 19.11 31.07
CA GLN A 183 -31.98 20.14 31.94
C GLN A 183 -31.10 21.12 31.16
N TYR A 184 -30.22 20.62 30.29
CA TYR A 184 -29.38 21.46 29.43
C TYR A 184 -30.22 22.32 28.48
N MET A 185 -31.26 21.75 27.86
CA MET A 185 -32.17 22.51 26.98
C MET A 185 -32.96 23.61 27.68
N PHE A 186 -33.08 23.55 29.00
CA PHE A 186 -33.87 24.49 29.81
C PHE A 186 -33.02 25.43 30.68
N ASP A 187 -31.70 25.23 30.69
CA ASP A 187 -30.75 26.10 31.38
C ASP A 187 -30.52 27.39 30.56
N ILE A 188 -30.62 28.55 31.22
CA ILE A 188 -30.34 29.86 30.59
C ILE A 188 -28.87 29.95 30.14
N LYS A 189 -27.97 29.23 30.81
CA LYS A 189 -26.53 29.24 30.48
C LYS A 189 -26.23 28.73 29.09
N ASN A 190 -27.17 28.02 28.44
CA ASN A 190 -27.01 27.61 27.05
C ASN A 190 -27.16 28.75 26.02
N GLY A 191 -27.43 29.99 26.46
CA GLY A 191 -27.55 31.16 25.57
C GLY A 191 -28.78 31.16 24.66
N GLN A 192 -29.59 30.10 24.67
CA GLN A 192 -30.72 29.92 23.75
C GLN A 192 -32.07 30.14 24.44
N VAL A 193 -32.19 29.79 25.72
CA VAL A 193 -33.45 29.91 26.48
C VAL A 193 -33.56 31.27 27.18
N PRO A 194 -34.67 32.03 27.04
CA PRO A 194 -34.83 33.35 27.63
C PRO A 194 -34.85 33.40 29.17
N PHE A 195 -35.29 32.32 29.82
CA PHE A 195 -35.55 32.23 31.25
C PHE A 195 -35.44 30.79 31.75
N ALA A 196 -35.21 30.60 33.06
CA ALA A 196 -34.91 29.28 33.62
C ALA A 196 -36.18 28.45 33.75
N ILE A 197 -36.12 27.23 33.24
CA ILE A 197 -37.17 26.22 33.41
C ILE A 197 -36.56 25.09 34.23
N ASP A 198 -37.12 24.81 35.40
CA ASP A 198 -36.68 23.70 36.24
C ASP A 198 -37.50 22.44 35.88
N PRO A 199 -36.95 21.47 35.13
CA PRO A 199 -37.66 20.23 34.85
C PRO A 199 -37.73 19.35 36.11
N VAL A 200 -38.92 18.86 36.42
CA VAL A 200 -39.19 17.92 37.51
C VAL A 200 -39.66 16.61 36.87
N PHE A 201 -38.89 15.53 37.07
CA PHE A 201 -39.14 14.24 36.43
C PHE A 201 -39.87 13.29 37.38
N GLU A 202 -41.17 13.10 37.18
CA GLU A 202 -42.03 12.26 38.02
C GLU A 202 -43.09 11.58 37.15
N ASP A 203 -43.43 10.32 37.42
CA ASP A 203 -44.49 9.61 36.67
C ASP A 203 -45.87 9.73 37.35
N ASP A 204 -45.90 9.86 38.67
CA ASP A 204 -47.12 10.01 39.45
C ASP A 204 -47.44 11.50 39.72
N PRO A 205 -48.72 11.88 39.91
CA PRO A 205 -49.09 13.25 40.25
C PRO A 205 -48.51 13.69 41.60
N VAL A 206 -47.65 14.72 41.60
CA VAL A 206 -47.03 15.30 42.80
C VAL A 206 -47.55 16.71 43.03
N SER A 207 -47.91 17.03 44.28
CA SER A 207 -48.39 18.37 44.67
C SER A 207 -49.62 18.88 43.88
N GLY A 208 -50.48 17.97 43.41
CA GLY A 208 -51.67 18.31 42.62
C GLY A 208 -51.38 18.66 41.15
N MET A 209 -50.13 18.54 40.70
CA MET A 209 -49.72 18.64 39.30
C MET A 209 -49.67 17.25 38.68
N THR A 210 -50.17 17.10 37.46
CA THR A 210 -50.08 15.86 36.67
C THR A 210 -48.98 16.03 35.64
N PRO A 211 -47.87 15.26 35.71
CA PRO A 211 -46.76 15.37 34.77
C PRO A 211 -47.20 15.20 33.31
N MET A 212 -46.54 15.90 32.39
CA MET A 212 -46.79 15.76 30.95
C MET A 212 -46.27 14.40 30.47
N GLY A 213 -47.17 13.60 29.89
CA GLY A 213 -46.92 12.23 29.45
C GLY A 213 -47.68 11.87 28.18
N ASN A 214 -47.62 12.76 27.17
CA ASN A 214 -48.28 12.55 25.88
C ASN A 214 -47.69 11.35 25.10
N HIS A 215 -48.41 10.90 24.07
CA HIS A 215 -47.94 9.84 23.18
C HIS A 215 -46.59 10.19 22.54
N THR A 216 -45.68 9.22 22.52
CA THR A 216 -44.36 9.31 21.89
C THR A 216 -44.24 8.22 20.85
N PHE A 217 -43.44 8.46 19.80
CA PHE A 217 -43.15 7.48 18.76
C PHE A 217 -41.77 6.87 18.99
N ASP A 218 -41.62 5.55 18.88
CA ASP A 218 -40.29 4.92 18.86
C ASP A 218 -39.62 5.17 17.49
N CYS A 219 -38.29 5.10 17.43
CA CYS A 219 -37.57 5.40 16.18
C CYS A 219 -37.84 4.38 15.04
N THR A 220 -38.39 3.22 15.37
CA THR A 220 -38.83 2.18 14.41
C THR A 220 -40.26 2.39 13.89
N GLU A 221 -41.02 3.31 14.47
CA GLU A 221 -42.42 3.56 14.11
C GLU A 221 -42.53 4.70 13.09
N PRO A 222 -43.38 4.58 12.05
CA PRO A 222 -43.68 5.69 11.14
C PRO A 222 -44.58 6.72 11.82
N LEU A 223 -44.51 7.98 11.36
CA LEU A 223 -45.40 9.06 11.82
C LEU A 223 -46.73 9.08 11.04
N ASP A 224 -47.78 9.57 11.70
CA ASP A 224 -49.12 9.73 11.11
C ASP A 224 -49.18 10.74 9.95
N ASP A 225 -48.15 11.57 9.77
CA ASP A 225 -48.07 12.58 8.70
C ASP A 225 -47.54 12.02 7.37
N GLY A 226 -47.28 10.70 7.31
CA GLY A 226 -46.74 10.00 6.14
C GLY A 226 -45.21 9.92 6.11
N SER A 227 -44.51 10.41 7.13
CA SER A 227 -43.07 10.23 7.28
C SER A 227 -42.73 8.78 7.68
N GLY A 228 -41.77 8.17 6.98
CA GLY A 228 -41.31 6.81 7.27
C GLY A 228 -40.52 6.70 8.58
N PRO A 229 -40.27 5.45 9.06
CA PRO A 229 -39.47 5.21 10.25
C PRO A 229 -38.01 5.64 10.04
N CYS A 230 -37.26 5.80 11.14
CA CYS A 230 -35.85 6.21 11.08
C CYS A 230 -34.97 5.13 10.44
N SER A 231 -33.89 5.53 9.76
CA SER A 231 -32.95 4.58 9.15
C SER A 231 -32.12 3.87 10.23
N CYS A 232 -31.50 2.74 9.87
CA CYS A 232 -30.61 2.00 10.77
C CYS A 232 -29.41 2.85 11.23
N GLN A 233 -28.90 3.73 10.38
CA GLN A 233 -27.83 4.67 10.74
C GLN A 233 -28.24 5.60 11.89
N ASP A 234 -29.49 6.09 11.88
CA ASP A 234 -30.02 7.05 12.84
C ASP A 234 -30.79 6.41 14.02
N CYS A 235 -30.99 5.08 14.00
CA CYS A 235 -31.71 4.30 15.01
C CYS A 235 -31.18 2.85 15.04
N SER A 236 -30.39 2.51 16.06
CA SER A 236 -29.79 1.17 16.19
C SER A 236 -30.83 0.05 16.35
N LYS A 237 -31.99 0.36 16.91
CA LYS A 237 -33.13 -0.57 17.02
C LYS A 237 -33.78 -0.90 15.67
N ALA A 238 -33.67 -0.01 14.68
CA ALA A 238 -34.16 -0.25 13.33
C ALA A 238 -33.22 -1.16 12.53
N CYS A 239 -32.00 -1.39 13.03
CA CYS A 239 -31.05 -2.32 12.43
C CYS A 239 -31.42 -3.78 12.69
N GLY A 240 -31.00 -4.64 11.76
CA GLY A 240 -30.90 -6.08 12.02
C GLY A 240 -29.80 -6.40 13.06
N PRO A 241 -29.58 -7.69 13.38
CA PRO A 241 -28.47 -8.08 14.25
C PRO A 241 -27.14 -7.57 13.70
N LYS A 242 -26.24 -7.15 14.61
CA LYS A 242 -24.91 -6.68 14.22
C LYS A 242 -24.22 -7.74 13.36
N PRO A 243 -23.66 -7.36 12.20
CA PRO A 243 -22.99 -8.31 11.33
C PRO A 243 -21.75 -8.87 12.04
N VAL A 244 -21.64 -10.19 12.07
CA VAL A 244 -20.46 -10.88 12.59
C VAL A 244 -19.55 -11.18 11.41
N PRO A 245 -18.23 -10.91 11.49
CA PRO A 245 -17.33 -11.24 10.40
C PRO A 245 -17.40 -12.75 10.10
N PRO A 246 -17.27 -13.16 8.83
CA PRO A 246 -17.18 -14.57 8.51
C PRO A 246 -15.98 -15.19 9.24
N PRO A 247 -16.10 -16.42 9.78
CA PRO A 247 -14.98 -17.06 10.45
C PRO A 247 -13.83 -17.24 9.45
N THR A 248 -12.61 -16.90 9.88
CA THR A 248 -11.42 -17.17 9.08
C THR A 248 -11.33 -18.67 8.80
N PRO A 249 -10.93 -19.08 7.58
CA PRO A 249 -10.76 -20.48 7.28
C PRO A 249 -9.75 -21.09 8.27
N PRO A 250 -10.08 -22.18 8.96
CA PRO A 250 -9.17 -22.76 9.95
C PRO A 250 -7.85 -23.16 9.26
N PRO A 251 -6.71 -22.94 9.93
CA PRO A 251 -5.42 -23.34 9.36
C PRO A 251 -5.45 -24.85 9.10
N TRP A 252 -4.94 -25.26 7.93
CA TRP A 252 -4.93 -26.66 7.55
C TRP A 252 -3.95 -27.41 8.45
N THR A 253 -4.49 -28.09 9.48
CA THR A 253 -3.69 -28.76 10.51
C THR A 253 -3.99 -30.25 10.54
N ILE A 254 -2.96 -31.06 10.73
CA ILE A 254 -3.02 -32.50 10.94
C ILE A 254 -2.34 -32.76 12.29
N LEU A 255 -2.97 -33.49 13.23
CA LEU A 255 -2.38 -33.77 14.55
C LEU A 255 -1.92 -32.51 15.35
N GLY A 256 -2.52 -31.35 15.11
CA GLY A 256 -2.15 -30.09 15.80
C GLY A 256 -0.89 -29.41 15.25
N LEU A 257 -0.28 -29.94 14.19
CA LEU A 257 0.80 -29.28 13.44
C LEU A 257 0.28 -28.90 12.04
N ASP A 258 0.99 -27.99 11.40
CA ASP A 258 0.72 -27.61 10.01
C ASP A 258 0.72 -28.84 9.07
N ALA A 259 -0.34 -28.97 8.27
CA ALA A 259 -0.58 -30.14 7.43
C ALA A 259 0.53 -30.33 6.39
N MET A 260 1.01 -29.24 5.78
CA MET A 260 2.04 -29.30 4.74
C MET A 260 3.36 -29.87 5.31
N ASN A 261 3.76 -29.41 6.50
CA ASN A 261 4.92 -29.95 7.21
C ASN A 261 4.83 -31.47 7.42
N ILE A 262 3.67 -31.98 7.86
CA ILE A 262 3.48 -33.43 8.10
C ILE A 262 3.46 -34.22 6.79
N ILE A 263 2.77 -33.71 5.77
CA ILE A 263 2.69 -34.36 4.45
C ILE A 263 4.09 -34.53 3.89
N MET A 264 4.90 -33.45 3.90
CA MET A 264 6.25 -33.49 3.36
C MET A 264 7.18 -34.36 4.20
N TRP A 265 7.12 -34.31 5.54
CA TRP A 265 7.90 -35.19 6.41
C TRP A 265 7.56 -36.67 6.17
N SER A 266 6.28 -37.00 6.06
CA SER A 266 5.81 -38.37 5.79
C SER A 266 6.25 -38.84 4.40
N SER A 267 6.15 -37.96 3.39
CA SER A 267 6.62 -38.27 2.03
C SER A 267 8.13 -38.52 1.98
N TYR A 268 8.92 -37.75 2.74
CA TYR A 268 10.36 -37.93 2.84
C TYR A 268 10.73 -39.24 3.57
N MET A 269 10.05 -39.59 4.67
CA MET A 269 10.29 -40.86 5.37
C MET A 269 9.91 -42.07 4.49
N ALA A 270 8.82 -41.98 3.73
CA ALA A 270 8.45 -42.98 2.75
C ALA A 270 9.50 -43.11 1.64
N PHE A 271 9.98 -41.98 1.11
CA PHE A 271 11.07 -41.95 0.14
C PHE A 271 12.34 -42.61 0.69
N LEU A 272 12.79 -42.24 1.89
CA LEU A 272 13.97 -42.84 2.52
C LEU A 272 13.81 -44.35 2.71
N PHE A 273 12.63 -44.81 3.14
CA PHE A 273 12.37 -46.23 3.31
C PHE A 273 12.45 -46.98 1.97
N VAL A 274 11.77 -46.50 0.93
CA VAL A 274 11.81 -47.09 -0.43
C VAL A 274 13.22 -47.03 -1.02
N PHE A 275 13.92 -45.91 -0.86
CA PHE A 275 15.26 -45.70 -1.38
C PHE A 275 16.29 -46.61 -0.69
N ILE A 276 16.27 -46.69 0.64
CA ILE A 276 17.17 -47.56 1.42
C ILE A 276 16.86 -49.03 1.16
N THR A 277 15.59 -49.43 1.09
CA THR A 277 15.21 -50.83 0.77
C THR A 277 15.63 -51.21 -0.64
N ALA A 278 15.48 -50.33 -1.63
CA ALA A 278 15.99 -50.55 -2.99
C ALA A 278 17.52 -50.69 -3.02
N LEU A 279 18.25 -49.87 -2.26
CA LEU A 279 19.71 -49.95 -2.15
C LEU A 279 20.17 -51.23 -1.47
N LEU A 280 19.56 -51.61 -0.35
CA LEU A 280 19.84 -52.87 0.36
C LEU A 280 19.46 -54.08 -0.50
N GLY A 281 18.34 -54.00 -1.23
CA GLY A 281 17.90 -55.02 -2.18
C GLY A 281 18.90 -55.20 -3.33
N ALA A 282 19.35 -54.10 -3.94
CA ALA A 282 20.37 -54.12 -4.98
C ALA A 282 21.72 -54.61 -4.46
N TRP A 283 22.13 -54.20 -3.25
CA TRP A 283 23.36 -54.66 -2.61
C TRP A 283 23.30 -56.16 -2.29
N CYS A 284 22.17 -56.64 -1.75
CA CYS A 284 21.93 -58.06 -1.50
C CYS A 284 21.90 -58.88 -2.80
N CYS A 285 21.23 -58.41 -3.85
CA CYS A 285 21.22 -59.07 -5.17
C CYS A 285 22.63 -59.15 -5.75
N ARG A 286 23.40 -58.05 -5.69
CA ARG A 286 24.80 -57.99 -6.16
C ARG A 286 25.71 -58.93 -5.35
N LYS A 287 25.50 -59.01 -4.03
CA LYS A 287 26.20 -59.95 -3.13
C LYS A 287 25.80 -61.41 -3.39
N ARG A 288 24.54 -61.68 -3.75
CA ARG A 288 24.00 -63.02 -4.07
C ARG A 288 24.48 -63.51 -5.43
N THR A 289 24.61 -62.65 -6.44
CA THR A 289 25.28 -62.98 -7.70
C THR A 289 26.77 -63.27 -7.52
N ILE A 290 27.46 -62.57 -6.60
CA ILE A 290 28.89 -62.84 -6.29
C ILE A 290 29.09 -64.14 -5.50
N THR A 291 28.08 -64.61 -4.76
CA THR A 291 28.15 -65.87 -3.98
C THR A 291 27.62 -67.10 -4.73
N SER A 292 27.13 -66.93 -5.97
CA SER A 292 26.52 -68.00 -6.78
C SER A 292 27.43 -68.58 -7.88
N GLU A 293 28.67 -68.11 -8.05
CA GLU A 293 29.55 -68.51 -9.16
C GLU A 293 30.87 -69.14 -8.67
N TYR A 294 30.78 -70.41 -8.28
CA TYR A 294 31.84 -71.41 -8.46
C TYR A 294 31.21 -72.55 -9.30
N GLY A 295 31.31 -72.44 -10.63
CA GLY A 295 30.83 -73.45 -11.59
C GLY A 295 30.96 -72.94 -13.04
N PRO A 296 31.59 -73.67 -13.98
CA PRO A 296 31.97 -73.11 -15.29
C PRO A 296 30.85 -73.17 -16.34
N ILE A 297 30.75 -72.08 -17.12
CA ILE A 297 30.38 -71.91 -18.55
C ILE A 297 29.08 -72.61 -19.04
N GLN A 298 28.03 -71.84 -19.41
CA GLN A 298 27.76 -71.33 -20.78
C GLN A 298 26.29 -70.86 -20.91
N ASP A 299 26.07 -69.59 -21.26
CA ASP A 299 25.12 -69.21 -22.33
C ASP A 299 25.37 -67.77 -22.83
N SER A 300 25.91 -67.72 -24.06
CA SER A 300 25.85 -66.73 -25.16
C SER A 300 25.42 -65.27 -24.86
N ASN A 301 26.15 -64.19 -25.20
CA ASN A 301 27.09 -63.97 -26.32
C ASN A 301 28.17 -62.91 -26.03
N GLN A 302 29.42 -63.39 -26.02
CA GLN A 302 30.71 -62.82 -26.44
C GLN A 302 31.29 -61.51 -25.83
N PRO A 303 32.52 -61.58 -25.27
CA PRO A 303 33.42 -60.44 -25.20
C PRO A 303 34.03 -60.25 -26.60
N HIS A 304 33.50 -59.33 -27.40
CA HIS A 304 34.05 -59.09 -28.72
C HIS A 304 35.38 -58.34 -28.63
N SER A 305 36.45 -59.07 -28.92
CA SER A 305 37.64 -58.54 -29.55
C SER A 305 37.28 -57.63 -30.73
N LEU A 306 38.02 -56.53 -30.79
CA LEU A 306 38.20 -55.58 -31.88
C LEU A 306 38.14 -56.24 -33.29
N ASN A 307 36.97 -56.26 -33.96
CA ASN A 307 36.81 -56.26 -35.44
C ASN A 307 35.33 -56.38 -35.91
N ASP A 308 34.42 -55.50 -35.47
CA ASP A 308 33.05 -55.54 -36.00
C ASP A 308 32.42 -54.15 -36.14
N SER A 309 32.88 -53.39 -37.14
CA SER A 309 32.26 -52.13 -37.59
C SER A 309 30.86 -52.33 -38.17
N VAL A 310 30.51 -53.56 -38.56
CA VAL A 310 29.25 -53.93 -39.25
C VAL A 310 28.09 -54.17 -38.26
N LYS A 311 28.36 -54.64 -37.04
CA LYS A 311 27.31 -54.86 -36.02
C LYS A 311 26.85 -53.56 -35.35
N LEU A 312 27.78 -52.61 -35.17
CA LEU A 312 27.49 -51.31 -34.55
C LEU A 312 26.63 -50.40 -35.46
N SER A 313 26.78 -50.49 -36.78
CA SER A 313 26.00 -49.68 -37.75
C SER A 313 24.50 -50.02 -37.74
N SER A 314 24.15 -51.27 -37.44
CA SER A 314 22.74 -51.74 -37.39
C SER A 314 21.96 -51.26 -36.16
N GLN A 315 22.64 -50.73 -35.13
CA GLN A 315 22.03 -50.32 -33.85
C GLN A 315 22.01 -48.80 -33.63
N VAL A 316 22.42 -47.98 -34.60
CA VAL A 316 22.38 -46.51 -34.49
C VAL A 316 20.95 -46.04 -34.72
N THR A 317 20.38 -45.38 -33.70
CA THR A 317 19.01 -44.85 -33.79
C THR A 317 18.98 -43.59 -34.67
N CYS A 318 17.88 -43.33 -35.39
CA CYS A 318 17.72 -42.11 -36.19
C CYS A 318 17.99 -40.82 -35.40
N CYS A 319 17.54 -40.77 -34.14
CA CYS A 319 17.78 -39.64 -33.24
C CYS A 319 19.28 -39.46 -32.90
N GLU A 320 20.01 -40.57 -32.73
CA GLU A 320 21.47 -40.53 -32.45
C GLU A 320 22.27 -40.03 -33.66
N SER A 321 21.86 -40.41 -34.87
CA SER A 321 22.45 -39.91 -36.11
C SER A 321 22.16 -38.42 -36.34
N LEU A 322 20.92 -37.98 -36.10
CA LEU A 322 20.54 -36.57 -36.23
C LEU A 322 21.28 -35.69 -35.21
N ARG A 323 21.40 -36.17 -33.96
CA ARG A 323 22.19 -35.53 -32.90
C ARG A 323 23.65 -35.36 -33.29
N GLU A 324 24.28 -36.41 -33.81
CA GLU A 324 25.69 -36.38 -34.22
C GLU A 324 25.91 -35.47 -35.43
N ASN A 325 24.99 -35.47 -36.40
CA ASN A 325 25.05 -34.57 -37.55
C ASN A 325 24.93 -33.10 -37.13
N PHE A 326 23.99 -32.79 -36.23
CA PHE A 326 23.80 -31.44 -35.70
C PHE A 326 25.03 -30.97 -34.90
N ALA A 327 25.56 -31.83 -34.02
CA ALA A 327 26.75 -31.53 -33.24
C ALA A 327 28.00 -31.31 -34.12
N ASN A 328 28.18 -32.13 -35.16
CA ASN A 328 29.28 -31.97 -36.11
C ASN A 328 29.12 -30.71 -36.98
N ALA A 329 27.89 -30.36 -37.36
CA ALA A 329 27.61 -29.12 -38.09
C ALA A 329 27.99 -27.89 -37.24
N LEU A 330 27.56 -27.84 -35.98
CA LEU A 330 27.94 -26.74 -35.07
C LEU A 330 29.47 -26.68 -34.88
N HIS A 331 30.11 -27.82 -34.61
CA HIS A 331 31.57 -27.88 -34.46
C HIS A 331 32.29 -27.35 -35.72
N TYR A 332 31.84 -27.74 -36.91
CA TYR A 332 32.44 -27.28 -38.17
C TYR A 332 32.28 -25.76 -38.36
N VAL A 333 31.08 -25.21 -38.16
CA VAL A 333 30.80 -23.78 -38.29
C VAL A 333 31.65 -22.95 -37.32
N PHE A 334 31.68 -23.32 -36.04
CA PHE A 334 32.47 -22.60 -35.04
C PHE A 334 33.98 -22.75 -35.27
N SER A 335 34.44 -23.88 -35.80
CA SER A 335 35.86 -24.06 -36.12
C SER A 335 36.34 -23.18 -37.27
N LEU A 336 35.53 -23.03 -38.31
CA LEU A 336 35.79 -22.10 -39.41
C LEU A 336 35.76 -20.66 -38.93
N TRP A 337 34.75 -20.31 -38.12
CA TRP A 337 34.60 -18.96 -37.57
C TRP A 337 35.79 -18.58 -36.68
N GLY A 338 36.19 -19.46 -35.75
CA GLY A 338 37.35 -19.23 -34.89
C GLY A 338 38.66 -19.08 -35.67
N SER A 339 38.85 -19.94 -36.69
CA SER A 339 40.00 -19.82 -37.60
C SER A 339 40.00 -18.47 -38.35
N PHE A 340 38.83 -17.97 -38.75
CA PHE A 340 38.70 -16.69 -39.42
C PHE A 340 39.06 -15.53 -38.47
N CYS A 341 38.52 -15.52 -37.25
CA CYS A 341 38.78 -14.51 -36.23
C CYS A 341 40.28 -14.40 -35.87
N VAL A 342 41.01 -15.52 -35.86
CA VAL A 342 42.46 -15.53 -35.56
C VAL A 342 43.31 -15.14 -36.77
N ARG A 343 42.87 -15.45 -38.00
CA ARG A 343 43.59 -15.07 -39.22
C ARG A 343 43.50 -13.57 -39.53
N GLN A 344 42.34 -12.96 -39.30
CA GLN A 344 42.09 -11.53 -39.55
C GLN A 344 41.65 -10.76 -38.29
N PRO A 345 42.48 -10.71 -37.22
CA PRO A 345 42.05 -10.17 -35.93
C PRO A 345 41.76 -8.66 -35.96
N LEU A 346 42.56 -7.88 -36.70
CA LEU A 346 42.39 -6.42 -36.78
C LEU A 346 41.06 -6.02 -37.43
N LEU A 347 40.62 -6.74 -38.46
CA LEU A 347 39.36 -6.47 -39.15
C LEU A 347 38.17 -6.72 -38.24
N VAL A 348 38.17 -7.85 -37.53
CA VAL A 348 37.09 -8.23 -36.59
C VAL A 348 37.02 -7.25 -35.41
N ILE A 349 38.17 -6.90 -34.83
CA ILE A 349 38.23 -5.93 -33.72
C ILE A 349 37.69 -4.57 -34.18
N MET A 350 38.13 -4.05 -35.33
CA MET A 350 37.64 -2.76 -35.85
C MET A 350 36.13 -2.77 -36.11
N LEU A 351 35.59 -3.84 -36.70
CA LEU A 351 34.16 -3.99 -36.93
C LEU A 351 33.37 -4.00 -35.61
N SER A 352 33.85 -4.75 -34.61
CA SER A 352 33.22 -4.79 -33.28
C SER A 352 33.26 -3.44 -32.57
N MET A 353 34.37 -2.69 -32.66
CA MET A 353 34.49 -1.36 -32.07
C MET A 353 33.55 -0.34 -32.71
N VAL A 354 33.38 -0.40 -34.05
CA VAL A 354 32.41 0.46 -34.76
C VAL A 354 30.98 0.12 -34.33
N LEU A 355 30.65 -1.17 -34.22
CA LEU A 355 29.33 -1.60 -33.74
C LEU A 355 29.07 -1.12 -32.31
N VAL A 356 30.04 -1.30 -31.41
CA VAL A 356 29.95 -0.85 -30.01
C VAL A 356 29.76 0.67 -29.95
N ALA A 357 30.54 1.44 -30.72
CA ALA A 357 30.42 2.89 -30.75
C ALA A 357 29.03 3.32 -31.25
N ALA A 358 28.52 2.72 -32.33
CA ALA A 358 27.21 3.03 -32.89
C ALA A 358 26.05 2.70 -31.93
N CYS A 359 26.12 1.57 -31.22
CA CYS A 359 25.10 1.22 -30.24
C CYS A 359 25.17 2.10 -28.98
N SER A 360 26.38 2.38 -28.47
CA SER A 360 26.57 3.15 -27.24
C SER A 360 26.30 4.65 -27.38
N THR A 361 26.33 5.23 -28.59
CA THR A 361 25.92 6.63 -28.81
C THR A 361 24.48 6.91 -28.39
N GLY A 362 23.62 5.88 -28.29
CA GLY A 362 22.25 6.01 -27.78
C GLY A 362 22.16 6.45 -26.32
N LEU A 363 23.23 6.29 -25.51
CA LEU A 363 23.24 6.76 -24.13
C LEU A 363 23.04 8.28 -24.00
N MET A 364 23.31 9.07 -25.06
CA MET A 364 23.02 10.51 -25.05
C MET A 364 21.51 10.84 -24.94
N HIS A 365 20.64 9.87 -25.26
CA HIS A 365 19.18 10.00 -25.14
C HIS A 365 18.63 9.27 -23.90
N MET A 366 19.50 8.88 -22.97
CA MET A 366 19.12 8.20 -21.73
C MET A 366 18.16 9.08 -20.90
N ARG A 367 17.06 8.47 -20.47
CA ARG A 367 16.11 9.05 -19.52
C ARG A 367 15.99 8.10 -18.33
N VAL A 368 16.05 8.63 -17.11
CA VAL A 368 15.89 7.87 -15.88
C VAL A 368 14.54 8.20 -15.27
N THR A 369 13.77 7.19 -14.89
CA THR A 369 12.50 7.35 -14.15
C THR A 369 12.75 7.16 -12.67
N THR A 370 12.52 8.21 -11.87
CA THR A 370 12.57 8.18 -10.39
C THR A 370 11.18 8.06 -9.76
N ASN A 371 10.12 8.45 -10.47
CA ASN A 371 8.76 8.42 -9.94
C ASN A 371 8.37 6.99 -9.53
N PRO A 372 8.09 6.75 -8.23
CA PRO A 372 7.78 5.42 -7.73
C PRO A 372 6.52 4.83 -8.36
N VAL A 373 5.53 5.65 -8.73
CA VAL A 373 4.28 5.13 -9.30
C VAL A 373 4.52 4.54 -10.68
N ASP A 374 5.40 5.13 -11.50
CA ASP A 374 5.70 4.62 -12.85
C ASP A 374 6.63 3.39 -12.82
N LEU A 375 7.41 3.24 -11.73
CA LEU A 375 8.29 2.09 -11.50
C LEU A 375 7.52 0.85 -11.06
N TRP A 376 6.56 1.02 -10.14
CA TRP A 376 5.90 -0.08 -9.43
C TRP A 376 4.49 -0.38 -9.92
N SER A 377 3.82 0.56 -10.60
CA SER A 377 2.46 0.39 -11.11
C SER A 377 2.45 0.27 -12.62
N ALA A 378 1.77 -0.75 -13.15
CA ALA A 378 1.62 -0.90 -14.58
C ALA A 378 0.69 0.19 -15.15
N PRO A 379 1.02 0.82 -16.29
CA PRO A 379 0.22 1.94 -16.82
C PRO A 379 -1.22 1.55 -17.23
N HIS A 380 -1.48 0.25 -17.39
CA HIS A 380 -2.79 -0.29 -17.73
C HIS A 380 -3.42 -1.07 -16.57
N SER A 381 -2.85 -1.03 -15.36
CA SER A 381 -3.45 -1.69 -14.19
C SER A 381 -4.78 -1.04 -13.81
N GLU A 382 -5.62 -1.79 -13.11
CA GLU A 382 -6.92 -1.29 -12.67
C GLU A 382 -6.74 -0.12 -11.69
N ALA A 383 -5.84 -0.24 -10.69
CA ALA A 383 -5.58 0.87 -9.76
C ALA A 383 -5.02 2.12 -10.45
N ARG A 384 -4.21 1.96 -11.51
CA ARG A 384 -3.69 3.11 -12.26
C ARG A 384 -4.80 3.81 -13.05
N GLN A 385 -5.70 3.06 -13.66
CA GLN A 385 -6.88 3.63 -14.34
C GLN A 385 -7.84 4.31 -13.36
N GLU A 386 -8.04 3.72 -12.18
CA GLU A 386 -8.84 4.31 -11.09
C GLU A 386 -8.22 5.62 -10.61
N LYS A 387 -6.90 5.65 -10.40
CA LYS A 387 -6.15 6.87 -10.08
C LYS A 387 -6.28 7.93 -11.16
N ASP A 388 -6.01 7.59 -12.41
CA ASP A 388 -6.07 8.54 -13.52
C ASP A 388 -7.50 9.09 -13.69
N TYR A 389 -8.53 8.28 -13.46
CA TYR A 389 -9.92 8.73 -13.45
C TYR A 389 -10.20 9.69 -12.28
N PHE A 390 -9.75 9.36 -11.06
CA PHE A 390 -9.91 10.22 -9.89
C PHE A 390 -9.22 11.58 -10.11
N ASP A 391 -7.96 11.57 -10.51
CA ASP A 391 -7.14 12.77 -10.70
C ASP A 391 -7.70 13.68 -11.81
N GLN A 392 -8.31 13.12 -12.86
CA GLN A 392 -8.93 13.89 -13.95
C GLN A 392 -10.22 14.61 -13.52
N HIS A 393 -10.99 14.04 -12.61
CA HIS A 393 -12.31 14.56 -12.23
C HIS A 393 -12.27 15.43 -10.97
N PHE A 394 -11.50 15.02 -9.96
CA PHE A 394 -11.46 15.65 -8.65
C PHE A 394 -10.16 16.43 -8.39
N GLY A 395 -9.18 16.31 -9.30
CA GLY A 395 -7.82 16.75 -9.07
C GLY A 395 -6.99 15.70 -8.32
N PRO A 396 -5.64 15.82 -8.35
CA PRO A 396 -4.78 14.89 -7.65
C PRO A 396 -4.94 15.02 -6.13
N PHE A 397 -4.80 13.90 -5.43
CA PHE A 397 -4.76 13.88 -3.97
C PHE A 397 -3.67 14.83 -3.43
N PHE A 398 -4.01 15.62 -2.40
CA PHE A 398 -3.12 16.60 -1.79
C PHE A 398 -1.87 15.95 -1.18
N ARG A 399 -0.80 16.72 -1.05
CA ARG A 399 0.46 16.30 -0.41
C ARG A 399 0.34 16.59 1.09
N THR A 400 0.92 15.73 1.92
CA THR A 400 0.78 15.83 3.38
C THR A 400 2.13 15.98 4.07
N GLU A 401 2.30 17.09 4.77
CA GLU A 401 3.41 17.30 5.70
C GLU A 401 2.90 17.04 7.11
N GLN A 402 3.40 16.00 7.76
CA GLN A 402 2.92 15.56 9.06
C GLN A 402 4.04 15.57 10.11
N LEU A 403 3.70 16.06 11.30
CA LEU A 403 4.53 16.01 12.50
C LEU A 403 3.80 15.21 13.57
N ILE A 404 4.54 14.31 14.23
CA ILE A 404 4.10 13.57 15.41
C ILE A 404 5.00 14.03 16.56
N ILE A 405 4.40 14.71 17.54
CA ILE A 405 5.09 15.35 18.64
C ILE A 405 4.74 14.61 19.93
N THR A 406 5.78 14.15 20.62
CA THR A 406 5.70 13.52 21.94
C THR A 406 6.56 14.29 22.94
N THR A 407 6.48 13.94 24.22
CA THR A 407 7.27 14.59 25.28
C THR A 407 7.98 13.56 26.15
N PRO A 408 9.22 13.84 26.60
CA PRO A 408 9.90 13.04 27.61
C PRO A 408 9.31 13.23 29.02
N TRP A 409 8.40 14.19 29.21
CA TRP A 409 7.75 14.40 30.51
C TRP A 409 6.81 13.22 30.84
N THR A 410 6.91 12.71 32.07
CA THR A 410 6.13 11.54 32.52
C THR A 410 5.07 11.88 33.57
N GLU A 411 5.06 13.12 34.08
CA GLU A 411 4.15 13.53 35.14
C GLU A 411 2.78 13.93 34.58
N TRP A 412 1.77 13.13 34.91
CA TRP A 412 0.37 13.43 34.62
C TRP A 412 -0.14 14.50 35.57
N PHE A 413 -0.96 15.42 35.07
CA PHE A 413 -1.57 16.48 35.87
C PHE A 413 -3.08 16.31 35.98
N LYS A 414 -3.68 16.87 37.03
CA LYS A 414 -5.10 16.71 37.34
C LYS A 414 -5.82 18.04 37.21
N LEU A 415 -6.94 18.04 36.50
CA LEU A 415 -7.94 19.10 36.56
C LEU A 415 -8.86 18.81 37.74
N VAL A 416 -8.82 19.69 38.76
CA VAL A 416 -9.70 19.59 39.93
C VAL A 416 -11.07 20.13 39.56
N SER A 417 -12.07 19.24 39.45
CA SER A 417 -13.42 19.65 39.09
C SER A 417 -14.18 20.15 40.33
N THR A 418 -14.90 21.27 40.19
CA THR A 418 -15.71 21.85 41.28
C THR A 418 -17.00 21.06 41.57
N THR A 419 -17.46 20.25 40.61
CA THR A 419 -18.76 19.55 40.67
C THR A 419 -18.70 18.06 40.26
N GLY A 420 -17.53 17.56 39.85
CA GLY A 420 -17.34 16.18 39.36
C GLY A 420 -16.03 15.54 39.85
N PRO A 421 -15.70 14.31 39.38
CA PRO A 421 -14.43 13.67 39.68
C PRO A 421 -13.27 14.37 38.96
N ASP A 422 -12.08 14.34 39.57
CA ASP A 422 -10.85 14.89 38.96
C ASP A 422 -10.53 14.18 37.63
N ILE A 423 -10.19 14.97 36.61
CA ILE A 423 -9.83 14.46 35.28
C ILE A 423 -8.31 14.50 35.13
N LEU A 424 -7.73 13.36 34.71
CA LEU A 424 -6.30 13.26 34.43
C LEU A 424 -6.01 13.71 33.00
N PHE A 425 -4.92 14.44 32.83
CA PHE A 425 -4.40 14.85 31.53
C PHE A 425 -2.99 14.34 31.33
N ALA A 426 -2.73 13.91 30.10
CA ALA A 426 -1.43 13.46 29.68
C ALA A 426 -0.41 14.63 29.65
N PRO A 427 0.88 14.36 29.91
CA PRO A 427 1.91 15.40 30.02
C PRO A 427 2.00 16.32 28.79
N ILE A 428 1.81 15.78 27.58
CA ILE A 428 1.91 16.53 26.31
C ILE A 428 0.87 17.64 26.18
N LEU A 429 -0.27 17.53 26.87
CA LEU A 429 -1.34 18.53 26.87
C LEU A 429 -1.10 19.67 27.86
N ASN A 430 0.07 19.74 28.49
CA ASN A 430 0.43 20.84 29.37
C ASN A 430 0.50 22.16 28.56
N ILE A 431 -0.13 23.22 29.08
CA ILE A 431 -0.16 24.54 28.44
C ILE A 431 1.21 25.06 27.99
N SER A 432 2.27 24.83 28.76
CA SER A 432 3.63 25.26 28.40
C SER A 432 4.20 24.54 27.19
N LEU A 433 3.82 23.27 26.98
CA LEU A 433 4.19 22.51 25.79
C LEU A 433 3.32 22.91 24.61
N LEU A 434 2.01 23.10 24.82
CA LEU A 434 1.10 23.58 23.76
C LEU A 434 1.53 24.94 23.21
N GLN A 435 1.99 25.86 24.06
CA GLN A 435 2.57 27.13 23.62
C GLN A 435 3.83 26.94 22.76
N GLN A 436 4.76 26.08 23.18
CA GLN A 436 5.97 25.78 22.39
C GLN A 436 5.62 25.12 21.04
N VAL A 437 4.60 24.28 21.01
CA VAL A 437 4.09 23.67 19.77
C VAL A 437 3.41 24.72 18.89
N LEU A 438 2.73 25.71 19.46
CA LEU A 438 2.14 26.83 18.72
C LEU A 438 3.21 27.75 18.14
N ASP A 439 4.28 28.02 18.88
CA ASP A 439 5.45 28.75 18.36
C ASP A 439 6.06 28.00 17.16
N LEU A 440 6.28 26.69 17.28
CA LEU A 440 6.78 25.84 16.20
C LEU A 440 5.85 25.86 14.98
N GLN A 441 4.53 25.75 15.18
CA GLN A 441 3.55 25.80 14.09
C GLN A 441 3.60 27.15 13.38
N THR A 442 3.68 28.25 14.13
CA THR A 442 3.74 29.61 13.60
C THR A 442 5.05 29.86 12.84
N ASP A 443 6.17 29.32 13.31
CA ASP A 443 7.45 29.37 12.60
C ASP A 443 7.36 28.64 11.24
N ILE A 444 6.71 27.46 11.20
CA ILE A 444 6.47 26.70 9.96
C ILE A 444 5.56 27.47 9.00
N GLU A 445 4.48 28.08 9.50
CA GLU A 445 3.56 28.89 8.68
C GLU A 445 4.26 30.10 8.02
N ASN A 446 5.29 30.66 8.68
CA ASN A 446 6.07 31.79 8.20
C ASN A 446 7.29 31.41 7.35
N LEU A 447 7.50 30.12 7.04
CA LEU A 447 8.60 29.68 6.19
C LEU A 447 8.49 30.25 4.77
N GLU A 448 9.60 30.83 4.31
CA GLU A 448 9.77 31.32 2.96
C GLU A 448 10.78 30.44 2.21
N ALA A 449 10.39 29.95 1.02
CA ALA A 449 11.28 29.26 0.11
C ALA A 449 11.51 30.09 -1.16
N GLU A 450 12.69 29.96 -1.77
CA GLU A 450 13.01 30.64 -3.02
C GLU A 450 12.91 29.67 -4.21
N TYR A 451 12.09 30.01 -5.21
CA TYR A 451 11.98 29.26 -6.46
C TYR A 451 12.00 30.21 -7.66
N LYS A 452 12.98 30.06 -8.55
CA LYS A 452 13.18 30.92 -9.75
C LYS A 452 13.17 32.44 -9.43
N GLY A 453 13.73 32.84 -8.29
CA GLY A 453 13.78 34.23 -7.83
C GLY A 453 12.46 34.79 -7.28
N GLN A 454 11.43 33.94 -7.11
CA GLN A 454 10.19 34.27 -6.40
C GLN A 454 10.23 33.65 -5.00
N LYS A 455 9.74 34.41 -4.00
CA LYS A 455 9.46 33.88 -2.67
C LYS A 455 8.14 33.10 -2.70
N VAL A 456 8.14 31.92 -2.12
CA VAL A 456 7.00 31.01 -1.99
C VAL A 456 6.73 30.82 -0.50
N THR A 457 5.49 31.09 -0.09
CA THR A 457 5.03 30.90 1.29
C THR A 457 4.00 29.76 1.35
N LEU A 458 3.70 29.27 2.56
CA LEU A 458 2.68 28.23 2.75
C LEU A 458 1.31 28.66 2.18
N LYS A 459 0.93 29.93 2.33
CA LYS A 459 -0.33 30.48 1.82
C LYS A 459 -0.47 30.41 0.29
N ASP A 460 0.63 30.35 -0.44
CA ASP A 460 0.61 30.27 -1.91
C ASP A 460 0.32 28.86 -2.41
N ILE A 461 0.53 27.83 -1.57
CA ILE A 461 0.52 26.42 -1.98
C ILE A 461 -0.49 25.55 -1.21
N CYS A 462 -0.90 25.95 -0.01
CA CYS A 462 -1.76 25.16 0.87
C CYS A 462 -3.20 24.98 0.34
N VAL A 463 -3.86 23.93 0.83
CA VAL A 463 -5.29 23.70 0.53
C VAL A 463 -6.16 24.69 1.33
N SER A 464 -6.98 25.48 0.63
CA SER A 464 -7.91 26.47 1.22
C SER A 464 -9.36 26.19 0.76
N PRO A 465 -10.15 25.39 1.51
CA PRO A 465 -11.42 24.86 1.05
C PRO A 465 -12.53 25.92 0.89
N LEU A 466 -12.41 27.06 1.59
CA LEU A 466 -13.37 28.15 1.54
C LEU A 466 -12.92 29.33 0.67
N ALA A 467 -11.85 29.20 -0.11
CA ALA A 467 -11.38 30.27 -0.99
C ALA A 467 -12.43 30.59 -2.07
N PRO A 468 -12.66 31.88 -2.43
CA PRO A 468 -11.97 33.09 -1.98
C PRO A 468 -12.57 33.77 -0.73
N TYR A 469 -13.58 33.17 -0.09
CA TYR A 469 -14.22 33.76 1.09
C TYR A 469 -13.28 33.77 2.31
N ASN A 470 -12.58 32.66 2.53
CA ASN A 470 -11.51 32.54 3.52
C ASN A 470 -10.28 31.92 2.85
N ASN A 471 -9.15 32.64 2.88
CA ASN A 471 -7.89 32.22 2.27
C ASN A 471 -6.91 31.61 3.29
N ASN A 472 -7.37 31.31 4.51
CA ASN A 472 -6.56 30.60 5.49
C ASN A 472 -6.30 29.16 5.04
N CYS A 473 -5.09 28.69 5.31
CA CYS A 473 -4.68 27.33 5.01
C CYS A 473 -5.36 26.33 5.93
N THR A 474 -5.70 25.17 5.38
CA THR A 474 -6.06 24.01 6.21
C THR A 474 -4.85 23.60 7.02
N ILE A 475 -4.98 23.60 8.34
CA ILE A 475 -3.96 23.10 9.27
C ILE A 475 -4.71 22.23 10.25
N LEU A 476 -4.36 20.95 10.31
CA LEU A 476 -4.98 20.01 11.24
C LEU A 476 -4.07 19.91 12.46
N SER A 477 -4.43 20.59 13.53
CA SER A 477 -3.69 20.65 14.80
C SER A 477 -4.67 20.87 15.94
N VAL A 478 -4.38 20.34 17.13
CA VAL A 478 -5.17 20.61 18.34
C VAL A 478 -5.27 22.11 18.64
N LEU A 479 -4.28 22.89 18.21
CA LEU A 479 -4.20 24.33 18.42
C LEU A 479 -5.25 25.12 17.61
N ASN A 480 -5.84 24.50 16.58
CA ASN A 480 -6.94 25.12 15.84
C ASN A 480 -8.23 25.22 16.66
N TYR A 481 -8.40 24.41 17.71
CA TYR A 481 -9.49 24.63 18.67
C TYR A 481 -9.38 26.02 19.32
N PHE A 482 -8.17 26.54 19.47
CA PHE A 482 -7.88 27.86 20.01
C PHE A 482 -7.51 28.88 18.92
N GLN A 483 -7.95 28.64 17.68
CA GLN A 483 -7.72 29.48 16.50
C GLN A 483 -6.24 29.87 16.26
N ASN A 484 -5.31 29.00 16.64
CA ASN A 484 -3.87 29.26 16.58
C ASN A 484 -3.44 30.55 17.33
N SER A 485 -4.13 30.92 18.41
CA SER A 485 -3.86 32.14 19.18
C SER A 485 -3.37 31.83 20.59
N HIS A 486 -2.23 32.44 20.98
CA HIS A 486 -1.74 32.38 22.36
C HIS A 486 -2.69 33.08 23.34
N GLU A 487 -3.46 34.07 22.88
CA GLU A 487 -4.40 34.80 23.73
C GLU A 487 -5.58 33.91 24.12
N VAL A 488 -6.18 33.22 23.14
CA VAL A 488 -7.30 32.29 23.35
C VAL A 488 -6.85 31.09 24.18
N LEU A 489 -5.65 30.55 23.92
CA LEU A 489 -5.09 29.44 24.70
C LEU A 489 -4.85 29.79 26.18
N ASN A 490 -4.53 31.05 26.49
CA ASN A 490 -4.31 31.54 27.86
C ASN A 490 -5.57 32.10 28.53
N HIS A 491 -6.72 32.02 27.86
CA HIS A 491 -7.97 32.51 28.39
C HIS A 491 -8.36 31.71 29.65
N THR A 492 -8.55 32.40 30.77
CA THR A 492 -8.95 31.80 32.04
C THR A 492 -10.10 32.59 32.65
N PHE A 493 -11.10 31.89 33.17
CA PHE A 493 -12.22 32.47 33.88
C PHE A 493 -12.13 32.02 35.34
N ALA A 494 -11.66 32.91 36.21
CA ALA A 494 -11.32 32.60 37.59
C ALA A 494 -11.73 33.74 38.55
N ASP A 495 -11.96 33.40 39.82
CA ASP A 495 -11.94 34.37 40.93
C ASP A 495 -10.62 34.24 41.72
N GLU A 496 -10.47 34.97 42.84
CA GLU A 496 -9.24 34.93 43.67
C GLU A 496 -8.89 33.53 44.22
N PHE A 497 -9.86 32.59 44.27
CA PHE A 497 -9.70 31.30 44.94
C PHE A 497 -9.84 30.10 43.99
N PHE A 498 -10.60 30.22 42.90
CA PHE A 498 -10.96 29.13 42.00
C PHE A 498 -10.91 29.55 40.53
N ILE A 499 -10.34 28.67 39.71
CA ILE A 499 -10.46 28.72 38.26
C ILE A 499 -11.74 27.94 37.89
N TYR A 500 -12.71 28.64 37.33
CA TYR A 500 -14.00 28.05 36.93
C TYR A 500 -13.93 27.43 35.53
N ALA A 501 -13.21 28.07 34.61
CA ALA A 501 -12.95 27.55 33.27
C ALA A 501 -11.56 27.99 32.79
N ASP A 502 -10.96 27.16 31.96
CA ASP A 502 -9.65 27.35 31.32
C ASP A 502 -9.58 26.54 30.01
N TYR A 503 -8.39 26.48 29.41
CA TYR A 503 -8.17 25.73 28.17
C TYR A 503 -8.52 24.23 28.27
N HIS A 504 -8.45 23.60 29.45
CA HIS A 504 -8.82 22.19 29.61
C HIS A 504 -10.32 21.99 29.39
N THR A 505 -11.12 22.94 29.87
CA THR A 505 -12.58 22.88 29.74
C THR A 505 -12.98 23.06 28.28
N HIS A 506 -12.37 24.03 27.59
CA HIS A 506 -12.57 24.25 26.16
C HIS A 506 -12.09 23.05 25.31
N PHE A 507 -10.92 22.50 25.63
CA PHE A 507 -10.40 21.30 24.96
C PHE A 507 -11.35 20.13 25.08
N LEU A 508 -11.82 19.80 26.29
CA LEU A 508 -12.77 18.71 26.52
C LEU A 508 -14.10 18.93 25.78
N TYR A 509 -14.54 20.18 25.69
CA TYR A 509 -15.71 20.54 24.90
C TYR A 509 -15.47 20.30 23.40
N CYS A 510 -14.40 20.83 22.82
CA CYS A 510 -14.14 20.71 21.38
C CYS A 510 -13.84 19.28 20.92
N VAL A 511 -13.15 18.46 21.72
CA VAL A 511 -12.95 17.04 21.36
C VAL A 511 -14.27 16.24 21.38
N SER A 512 -15.26 16.69 22.17
CA SER A 512 -16.60 16.10 22.17
C SER A 512 -17.52 16.65 21.08
N SER A 513 -17.31 17.91 20.67
CA SER A 513 -18.14 18.65 19.72
C SER A 513 -17.29 19.52 18.78
N PRO A 514 -16.53 18.92 17.84
CA PRO A 514 -15.54 19.63 17.01
C PRO A 514 -16.15 20.57 15.96
N VAL A 515 -17.46 20.54 15.79
CA VAL A 515 -18.21 21.39 14.85
C VAL A 515 -18.89 22.58 15.54
N ALA A 516 -18.73 22.72 16.85
CA ALA A 516 -19.32 23.83 17.60
C ALA A 516 -18.74 25.17 17.13
N LEU A 517 -19.63 26.12 16.85
CA LEU A 517 -19.28 27.49 16.46
C LEU A 517 -19.13 28.43 17.67
N ASP A 518 -19.49 27.96 18.86
CA ASP A 518 -19.50 28.70 20.11
C ASP A 518 -19.43 27.67 21.26
N ASP A 519 -18.46 27.82 22.16
CA ASP A 519 -18.35 27.03 23.38
C ASP A 519 -19.32 27.56 24.44
N MET A 520 -20.11 26.64 24.98
CA MET A 520 -21.15 26.89 25.98
C MET A 520 -20.57 27.16 27.38
N GLY A 521 -19.23 27.13 27.52
CA GLY A 521 -18.51 27.59 28.70
C GLY A 521 -18.59 29.11 28.91
N HIS A 522 -17.75 29.64 29.79
CA HIS A 522 -17.73 31.08 30.08
C HIS A 522 -17.10 31.95 28.97
N PHE A 523 -16.44 31.32 27.99
CA PHE A 523 -15.57 32.02 27.04
C PHE A 523 -16.23 32.37 25.70
N HIS A 524 -17.22 31.60 25.26
CA HIS A 524 -17.85 31.75 23.94
C HIS A 524 -16.89 31.63 22.73
N ASP A 525 -15.87 30.76 22.84
CA ASP A 525 -14.86 30.54 21.80
C ASP A 525 -15.29 29.43 20.81
N PRO A 526 -15.04 29.55 19.49
CA PRO A 526 -15.43 28.53 18.51
C PRO A 526 -14.49 27.30 18.54
N CYS A 527 -14.99 26.11 18.23
CA CYS A 527 -14.17 24.90 18.06
C CYS A 527 -13.70 24.67 16.61
N MET A 528 -14.21 25.44 15.65
CA MET A 528 -13.78 25.33 14.25
C MET A 528 -12.37 25.90 14.04
N GLY A 529 -11.63 25.29 13.13
CA GLY A 529 -10.30 25.77 12.76
C GLY A 529 -10.36 27.09 11.99
N THR A 530 -9.21 27.76 11.91
CA THR A 530 -9.08 29.09 11.26
C THR A 530 -9.45 29.09 9.77
N PHE A 531 -9.41 27.93 9.12
CA PHE A 531 -9.81 27.71 7.73
C PHE A 531 -11.33 27.50 7.56
N GLY A 532 -12.10 27.44 8.65
CA GLY A 532 -13.56 27.33 8.64
C GLY A 532 -14.10 25.91 8.47
N GLY A 533 -13.29 24.89 8.78
CA GLY A 533 -13.73 23.50 8.87
C GLY A 533 -13.47 22.89 10.26
N PRO A 534 -14.10 21.76 10.57
CA PRO A 534 -13.92 21.11 11.86
C PRO A 534 -12.60 20.35 11.94
N VAL A 535 -12.05 20.29 13.16
CA VAL A 535 -10.83 19.53 13.45
C VAL A 535 -11.22 18.31 14.27
N PHE A 536 -11.11 17.12 13.69
CA PHE A 536 -11.47 15.90 14.40
C PHE A 536 -10.35 15.43 15.33
N PRO A 537 -10.67 14.98 16.56
CA PRO A 537 -9.66 14.63 17.56
C PRO A 537 -8.77 13.47 17.11
N TRP A 538 -9.31 12.49 16.37
CA TRP A 538 -8.54 11.35 15.87
C TRP A 538 -7.55 11.67 14.74
N LEU A 539 -7.58 12.89 14.19
CA LEU A 539 -6.61 13.38 13.20
C LEU A 539 -5.46 14.16 13.84
N VAL A 540 -5.66 14.68 15.06
CA VAL A 540 -4.72 15.62 15.72
C VAL A 540 -4.17 15.11 17.05
N LEU A 541 -4.71 14.01 17.59
CA LEU A 541 -4.25 13.35 18.80
C LEU A 541 -3.91 11.88 18.50
N GLY A 542 -2.97 11.33 19.26
CA GLY A 542 -2.55 9.93 19.19
C GLY A 542 -2.28 9.31 20.55
N GLY A 543 -2.26 7.97 20.60
CA GLY A 543 -1.91 7.18 21.78
C GLY A 543 -2.91 7.19 22.94
N TYR A 544 -4.20 7.43 22.67
CA TYR A 544 -5.29 7.33 23.64
C TYR A 544 -6.08 6.00 23.51
N GLU A 545 -6.95 5.70 24.46
CA GLU A 545 -7.84 4.53 24.42
C GLU A 545 -9.31 4.96 24.28
N GLY A 546 -10.02 4.38 23.30
CA GLY A 546 -11.44 4.69 23.07
C GLY A 546 -11.69 6.18 22.80
N THR A 547 -12.52 6.81 23.62
CA THR A 547 -12.88 8.24 23.52
C THR A 547 -12.16 9.13 24.55
N ALA A 548 -11.18 8.60 25.30
CA ALA A 548 -10.46 9.32 26.34
C ALA A 548 -9.32 10.19 25.78
N TYR A 549 -9.65 11.22 24.99
CA TYR A 549 -8.69 12.10 24.32
C TYR A 549 -7.75 12.87 25.27
N ASN A 550 -8.18 13.07 26.52
CA ASN A 550 -7.37 13.64 27.60
C ASN A 550 -6.12 12.78 27.96
N ASN A 551 -6.12 11.50 27.60
CA ASN A 551 -5.00 10.58 27.80
C ASN A 551 -4.03 10.53 26.59
N ALA A 552 -4.21 11.37 25.58
CA ALA A 552 -3.38 11.35 24.37
C ALA A 552 -1.90 11.58 24.69
N THR A 553 -1.04 10.68 24.23
CA THR A 553 0.42 10.74 24.47
C THR A 553 1.19 11.43 23.34
N ALA A 554 0.54 11.64 22.19
CA ALA A 554 1.12 12.33 21.05
C ALA A 554 0.16 13.38 20.47
N LEU A 555 0.74 14.48 19.96
CA LEU A 555 0.05 15.47 19.14
C LEU A 555 0.44 15.27 17.68
N VAL A 556 -0.53 15.39 16.79
CA VAL A 556 -0.34 15.26 15.34
C VAL A 556 -0.68 16.60 14.70
N ILE A 557 0.26 17.15 13.93
CA ILE A 557 0.06 18.34 13.12
C ILE A 557 0.19 17.94 11.66
N THR A 558 -0.82 18.25 10.84
CA THR A 558 -0.78 17.99 9.40
C THR A 558 -1.02 19.27 8.62
N PHE A 559 -0.15 19.56 7.65
CA PHE A 559 -0.30 20.63 6.67
C PHE A 559 -0.61 20.02 5.29
N PRO A 560 -1.85 20.11 4.80
CA PRO A 560 -2.19 19.68 3.45
C PRO A 560 -1.81 20.72 2.40
N VAL A 561 -1.03 20.31 1.41
CA VAL A 561 -0.56 21.15 0.30
C VAL A 561 -1.15 20.67 -1.04
N ASN A 562 -1.52 21.61 -1.91
CA ASN A 562 -2.11 21.25 -3.21
C ASN A 562 -1.11 20.47 -4.07
N ASN A 563 -1.59 19.40 -4.69
CA ASN A 563 -0.83 18.63 -5.66
C ASN A 563 -1.22 19.04 -7.10
N TYR A 564 -0.34 18.79 -8.07
CA TYR A 564 -0.55 19.19 -9.46
C TYR A 564 -0.10 18.11 -10.44
N LEU A 565 -0.98 17.71 -11.36
CA LEU A 565 -0.67 16.68 -12.36
C LEU A 565 0.15 17.23 -13.55
N ASN A 566 -0.33 18.33 -14.16
CA ASN A 566 0.24 18.88 -15.42
C ASN A 566 1.04 20.18 -15.21
N ASP A 567 0.97 20.81 -14.04
CA ASP A 567 1.60 22.10 -13.77
C ASP A 567 2.93 21.92 -13.03
N THR A 568 4.01 21.75 -13.81
CA THR A 568 5.37 21.56 -13.29
C THR A 568 5.92 22.79 -12.57
N ASP A 569 5.43 23.99 -12.88
CA ASP A 569 5.93 25.22 -12.25
C ASP A 569 5.36 25.36 -10.83
N LYS A 570 4.06 25.13 -10.65
CA LYS A 570 3.44 25.09 -9.32
C LYS A 570 3.97 23.94 -8.46
N LEU A 571 4.13 22.74 -9.04
CA LEU A 571 4.74 21.62 -8.33
C LEU A 571 6.19 21.95 -7.92
N GLY A 572 6.95 22.62 -8.78
CA GLY A 572 8.30 23.08 -8.44
C GLY A 572 8.34 24.03 -7.24
N LYS A 573 7.36 24.91 -7.09
CA LYS A 573 7.21 25.80 -5.92
C LYS A 573 6.90 25.00 -4.64
N VAL A 574 6.00 24.02 -4.74
CA VAL A 574 5.65 23.12 -3.61
C VAL A 574 6.89 22.35 -3.15
N LEU A 575 7.59 21.69 -4.07
CA LEU A 575 8.80 20.93 -3.77
C LEU A 575 9.90 21.80 -3.15
N ALA A 576 10.03 23.06 -3.57
CA ALA A 576 10.98 24.00 -2.96
C ALA A 576 10.61 24.34 -1.52
N TRP A 577 9.33 24.56 -1.22
CA TRP A 577 8.86 24.81 0.15
C TRP A 577 9.03 23.58 1.05
N GLU A 578 8.65 22.39 0.57
CA GLU A 578 8.84 21.12 1.31
C GLU A 578 10.32 20.89 1.67
N LYS A 579 11.25 21.26 0.77
CA LYS A 579 12.68 21.13 1.02
C LYS A 579 13.15 22.03 2.17
N GLU A 580 12.70 23.29 2.19
CA GLU A 580 13.02 24.21 3.28
C GLU A 580 12.33 23.78 4.58
N PHE A 581 11.11 23.26 4.53
CA PHE A 581 10.42 22.65 5.67
C PHE A 581 11.25 21.50 6.29
N ILE A 582 11.74 20.56 5.48
CA ILE A 582 12.60 19.46 5.98
C ILE A 582 13.90 20.01 6.58
N SER A 583 14.52 20.99 5.92
CA SER A 583 15.75 21.65 6.40
C SER A 583 15.53 22.32 7.76
N PHE A 584 14.41 23.03 7.92
CA PHE A 584 14.00 23.65 9.17
C PHE A 584 13.79 22.60 10.27
N MET A 585 13.02 21.55 9.99
CA MET A 585 12.72 20.51 10.99
C MET A 585 13.95 19.71 11.43
N LYS A 586 14.92 19.46 10.53
CA LYS A 586 16.20 18.82 10.90
C LYS A 586 17.06 19.69 11.82
N ASN A 587 16.94 21.02 11.71
CA ASN A 587 17.72 21.98 12.50
C ASN A 587 16.99 22.42 13.79
N TYR A 588 15.68 22.21 13.87
CA TYR A 588 14.87 22.53 15.03
C TYR A 588 15.13 21.52 16.15
N SER A 589 15.61 21.99 17.30
CA SER A 589 15.81 21.16 18.49
C SER A 589 15.17 21.81 19.71
N ASN A 590 14.30 21.08 20.41
CA ASN A 590 13.72 21.50 21.67
C ASN A 590 13.86 20.37 22.70
N PRO A 591 14.51 20.57 23.86
CA PRO A 591 14.72 19.50 24.85
C PRO A 591 13.42 18.98 25.48
N ASN A 592 12.31 19.73 25.39
CA ASN A 592 11.02 19.35 25.97
C ASN A 592 10.13 18.54 25.01
N LEU A 593 10.49 18.47 23.72
CA LEU A 593 9.68 17.86 22.67
C LEU A 593 10.51 16.87 21.86
N THR A 594 9.94 15.70 21.59
CA THR A 594 10.48 14.71 20.65
C THR A 594 9.59 14.72 19.41
N ILE A 595 10.17 15.10 18.27
CA ILE A 595 9.41 15.37 17.05
C ILE A 595 9.86 14.39 15.96
N SER A 596 8.89 13.67 15.40
CA SER A 596 9.07 12.90 14.17
C SER A 596 8.26 13.56 13.07
N PHE A 597 8.84 13.70 11.88
CA PHE A 597 8.21 14.43 10.79
C PHE A 597 8.45 13.73 9.45
N SER A 598 7.54 13.98 8.51
CA SER A 598 7.66 13.55 7.13
C SER A 598 6.98 14.56 6.21
N SER A 599 7.54 14.76 5.02
CA SER A 599 6.89 15.42 3.89
C SER A 599 6.73 14.40 2.76
N GLU A 600 5.82 14.65 1.83
CA GLU A 600 5.55 13.75 0.72
C GLU A 600 6.81 13.45 -0.13
N ARG A 601 7.74 14.42 -0.26
CA ARG A 601 9.03 14.20 -0.96
C ARG A 601 10.09 13.45 -0.13
N SER A 602 9.93 13.34 1.19
CA SER A 602 10.95 12.76 2.09
C SER A 602 11.32 11.33 1.71
N ILE A 603 10.34 10.53 1.27
CA ILE A 603 10.54 9.14 0.85
C ILE A 603 11.42 9.07 -0.41
N GLU A 604 11.13 9.88 -1.43
CA GLU A 604 11.91 9.92 -2.68
C GLU A 604 13.35 10.39 -2.40
N ASP A 605 13.51 11.47 -1.62
CA ASP A 605 14.83 12.03 -1.31
C ASP A 605 15.72 11.05 -0.50
N GLU A 606 15.14 10.30 0.44
CA GLU A 606 15.90 9.35 1.27
C GLU A 606 16.30 8.08 0.49
N ILE A 607 15.46 7.60 -0.43
CA ILE A 607 15.80 6.50 -1.35
C ILE A 607 16.94 6.93 -2.29
N ASP A 608 16.87 8.15 -2.83
CA ASP A 608 17.94 8.70 -3.69
C ASP A 608 19.26 8.89 -2.91
N ARG A 609 19.19 9.28 -1.63
CA ARG A 609 20.36 9.34 -0.74
C ARG A 609 20.99 7.97 -0.54
N GLU A 610 20.16 6.95 -0.32
CA GLU A 610 20.58 5.57 -0.11
C GLU A 610 21.33 5.02 -1.33
N SER A 611 20.73 5.11 -2.52
CA SER A 611 21.34 4.61 -3.77
C SER A 611 22.71 5.25 -4.04
N ASN A 612 22.83 6.57 -3.88
CA ASN A 612 24.11 7.26 -4.08
C ASN A 612 25.21 6.80 -3.11
N SER A 613 24.85 6.38 -1.89
CA SER A 613 25.81 5.91 -0.89
C SER A 613 26.40 4.53 -1.24
N ASP A 614 25.63 3.67 -1.90
CA ASP A 614 26.03 2.29 -2.22
C ASP A 614 26.88 2.17 -3.49
N VAL A 615 26.81 3.15 -4.39
CA VAL A 615 27.63 3.19 -5.62
C VAL A 615 29.12 2.95 -5.31
N GLY A 616 29.63 3.51 -4.20
CA GLY A 616 31.02 3.30 -3.77
C GLY A 616 31.35 1.84 -3.45
N THR A 617 30.49 1.16 -2.70
CA THR A 617 30.64 -0.26 -2.32
C THR A 617 30.59 -1.16 -3.55
N ILE A 618 29.69 -0.86 -4.51
CA ILE A 618 29.55 -1.58 -5.77
C ILE A 618 30.81 -1.45 -6.63
N ILE A 619 31.38 -0.24 -6.74
CA ILE A 619 32.64 -0.02 -7.47
C ILE A 619 33.79 -0.84 -6.87
N ILE A 620 33.90 -0.88 -5.53
CA ILE A 620 34.92 -1.69 -4.85
C ILE A 620 34.73 -3.18 -5.16
N SER A 621 33.48 -3.66 -5.17
CA SER A 621 33.15 -5.04 -5.55
C SER A 621 33.62 -5.36 -6.97
N TYR A 622 33.35 -4.48 -7.95
CA TYR A 622 33.82 -4.66 -9.32
C TYR A 622 35.34 -4.66 -9.43
N VAL A 623 36.04 -3.77 -8.73
CA VAL A 623 37.51 -3.73 -8.73
C VAL A 623 38.09 -5.05 -8.23
N ILE A 624 37.54 -5.62 -7.15
CA ILE A 624 37.98 -6.91 -6.61
C ILE A 624 37.72 -8.04 -7.61
N MET A 625 36.55 -8.06 -8.26
CA MET A 625 36.26 -9.01 -9.33
C MET A 625 37.27 -8.86 -10.48
N PHE A 626 37.64 -7.64 -10.88
CA PHE A 626 38.57 -7.39 -11.97
C PHE A 626 39.98 -7.87 -11.65
N VAL A 627 40.45 -7.61 -10.43
CA VAL A 627 41.74 -8.11 -9.94
C VAL A 627 41.74 -9.64 -9.93
N TYR A 628 40.67 -10.26 -9.43
CA TYR A 628 40.54 -11.72 -9.44
C TYR A 628 40.60 -12.30 -10.85
N VAL A 629 39.79 -11.78 -11.78
CA VAL A 629 39.74 -12.26 -13.19
C VAL A 629 41.11 -12.14 -13.85
N SER A 630 41.77 -10.99 -13.69
CA SER A 630 43.09 -10.73 -14.29
C SER A 630 44.19 -11.64 -13.74
N MET A 631 44.09 -12.05 -12.47
CA MET A 631 45.07 -12.95 -11.84
C MET A 631 44.76 -14.43 -12.10
N ALA A 632 43.49 -14.85 -12.03
CA ALA A 632 43.07 -16.25 -12.09
C ALA A 632 43.11 -16.84 -13.51
N LEU A 633 43.10 -16.02 -14.57
CA LEU A 633 43.27 -16.47 -15.96
C LEU A 633 44.72 -16.91 -16.27
N GLY A 634 45.70 -16.45 -15.50
CA GLY A 634 47.12 -16.80 -15.67
C GLY A 634 47.50 -18.07 -14.91
N ASN A 635 48.26 -18.97 -15.56
CA ASN A 635 48.78 -20.16 -14.90
C ASN A 635 50.20 -19.91 -14.39
N ILE A 636 50.39 -19.88 -13.07
CA ILE A 636 51.69 -19.54 -12.45
C ILE A 636 52.57 -20.79 -12.40
N HIS A 637 53.43 -20.97 -13.40
CA HIS A 637 54.41 -22.07 -13.42
C HIS A 637 55.74 -21.72 -12.73
N SER A 638 56.20 -20.47 -12.82
CA SER A 638 57.46 -20.01 -12.22
C SER A 638 57.45 -18.51 -11.95
N PHE A 639 57.96 -18.08 -10.79
CA PHE A 639 58.06 -16.67 -10.40
C PHE A 639 58.89 -15.81 -11.37
N ARG A 640 59.87 -16.38 -12.08
CA ARG A 640 60.70 -15.66 -13.07
C ARG A 640 59.96 -15.36 -14.38
N ARG A 641 58.95 -16.17 -14.74
CA ARG A 641 58.18 -16.05 -15.99
C ARG A 641 56.77 -15.49 -15.75
N LEU A 642 56.46 -15.09 -14.52
CA LEU A 642 55.14 -14.64 -14.08
C LEU A 642 54.54 -13.54 -14.98
N LEU A 643 55.33 -12.54 -15.38
CA LEU A 643 54.88 -11.42 -16.23
C LEU A 643 54.80 -11.75 -17.73
N VAL A 644 55.32 -12.90 -18.17
CA VAL A 644 55.20 -13.38 -19.56
C VAL A 644 53.93 -14.22 -19.70
N ASP A 645 53.72 -15.14 -18.75
CA ASP A 645 52.59 -16.08 -18.76
C ASP A 645 51.31 -15.49 -18.12
N SER A 646 51.40 -14.30 -17.52
CA SER A 646 50.21 -13.55 -17.08
C SER A 646 49.28 -13.24 -18.26
N LYS A 647 47.99 -13.22 -17.95
CA LYS A 647 46.87 -12.92 -18.86
C LYS A 647 46.11 -11.67 -18.41
N ILE A 648 46.82 -10.69 -17.83
CA ILE A 648 46.23 -9.47 -17.29
C ILE A 648 45.64 -8.64 -18.43
N SER A 649 46.36 -8.49 -19.55
CA SER A 649 45.85 -7.74 -20.71
C SER A 649 44.56 -8.37 -21.28
N LEU A 650 44.53 -9.70 -21.37
CA LEU A 650 43.38 -10.46 -21.84
C LEU A 650 42.20 -10.37 -20.86
N GLY A 651 42.46 -10.42 -19.55
CA GLY A 651 41.44 -10.24 -18.51
C GLY A 651 40.79 -8.86 -18.55
N ILE A 652 41.59 -7.80 -18.64
CA ILE A 652 41.10 -6.41 -18.79
C ILE A 652 40.29 -6.27 -20.08
N ALA A 653 40.78 -6.81 -21.19
CA ALA A 653 40.04 -6.74 -22.46
C ALA A 653 38.71 -7.50 -22.40
N GLY A 654 38.67 -8.65 -21.74
CA GLY A 654 37.45 -9.40 -21.48
C GLY A 654 36.43 -8.58 -20.69
N ILE A 655 36.85 -7.92 -19.60
CA ILE A 655 35.99 -7.05 -18.80
C ILE A 655 35.46 -5.87 -19.63
N LEU A 656 36.30 -5.23 -20.44
CA LEU A 656 35.89 -4.13 -21.31
C LEU A 656 34.84 -4.58 -22.35
N ILE A 657 34.95 -5.81 -22.85
CA ILE A 657 33.95 -6.38 -23.76
C ILE A 657 32.60 -6.55 -23.07
N VAL A 658 32.59 -7.08 -21.85
CA VAL A 658 31.37 -7.22 -21.04
C VAL A 658 30.76 -5.85 -20.73
N LEU A 659 31.55 -4.85 -20.32
CA LEU A 659 31.02 -3.50 -20.08
C LEU A 659 30.49 -2.84 -21.37
N SER A 660 31.13 -3.12 -22.51
CA SER A 660 30.70 -2.65 -23.81
C SER A 660 29.35 -3.26 -24.23
N SER A 661 29.09 -4.54 -23.93
CA SER A 661 27.81 -5.17 -24.25
C SER A 661 26.65 -4.56 -23.43
N VAL A 662 26.90 -4.27 -22.16
CA VAL A 662 25.95 -3.55 -21.30
C VAL A 662 25.66 -2.16 -21.84
N ALA A 663 26.70 -1.39 -22.18
CA ALA A 663 26.54 -0.07 -22.79
C ALA A 663 25.78 -0.13 -24.13
N CYS A 664 26.02 -1.15 -24.97
CA CYS A 664 25.28 -1.33 -26.22
C CYS A 664 23.79 -1.59 -25.97
N SER A 665 23.44 -2.45 -25.02
CA SER A 665 22.04 -2.75 -24.67
C SER A 665 21.32 -1.49 -24.16
N LEU A 666 21.95 -0.78 -23.21
CA LEU A 666 21.43 0.47 -22.66
C LEU A 666 21.23 1.53 -23.76
N GLY A 667 22.19 1.65 -24.69
CA GLY A 667 22.12 2.59 -25.80
C GLY A 667 21.04 2.27 -26.83
N ILE A 668 20.87 1.00 -27.21
CA ILE A 668 19.83 0.58 -28.17
C ILE A 668 18.43 0.88 -27.64
N TYR A 669 18.16 0.57 -26.37
CA TYR A 669 16.85 0.86 -25.78
C TYR A 669 16.65 2.35 -25.46
N SER A 670 17.73 3.08 -25.18
CA SER A 670 17.67 4.54 -25.11
C SER A 670 17.29 5.16 -26.47
N TYR A 671 17.78 4.61 -27.59
CA TYR A 671 17.30 5.01 -28.92
C TYR A 671 15.82 4.70 -29.15
N ALA A 672 15.34 3.58 -28.60
CA ALA A 672 13.92 3.23 -28.65
C ALA A 672 13.04 4.09 -27.71
N GLY A 673 13.63 4.95 -26.89
CA GLY A 673 12.93 5.82 -25.94
C GLY A 673 12.41 5.11 -24.69
N VAL A 674 12.91 3.91 -24.38
CA VAL A 674 12.55 3.18 -23.16
C VAL A 674 13.33 3.79 -21.99
N PRO A 675 12.64 4.27 -20.93
CA PRO A 675 13.33 4.83 -19.76
C PRO A 675 14.09 3.75 -18.99
N LEU A 676 15.20 4.16 -18.38
CA LEU A 676 16.03 3.34 -17.51
C LEU A 676 15.59 3.51 -16.05
N THR A 677 15.74 2.44 -15.27
CA THR A 677 15.49 2.43 -13.83
C THR A 677 16.81 2.30 -13.08
N LEU A 678 16.84 2.70 -11.80
CA LEU A 678 18.04 2.55 -10.96
C LEU A 678 18.46 1.07 -10.83
N ILE A 679 17.48 0.17 -10.65
CA ILE A 679 17.69 -1.29 -10.59
C ILE A 679 18.42 -1.80 -11.84
N VAL A 680 18.07 -1.30 -13.04
CA VAL A 680 18.71 -1.68 -14.30
C VAL A 680 20.19 -1.26 -14.33
N ILE A 681 20.49 -0.04 -13.90
CA ILE A 681 21.85 0.51 -13.91
C ILE A 681 22.75 -0.25 -12.93
N GLU A 682 22.22 -0.67 -11.79
CA GLU A 682 22.98 -1.33 -10.72
C GLU A 682 23.15 -2.84 -10.96
N VAL A 683 22.07 -3.54 -11.34
CA VAL A 683 22.04 -5.03 -11.36
C VAL A 683 22.55 -5.62 -12.67
N ILE A 684 22.25 -5.01 -13.83
CA ILE A 684 22.61 -5.60 -15.13
C ILE A 684 24.12 -5.75 -15.32
N PRO A 685 24.97 -4.76 -15.00
CA PRO A 685 26.41 -4.94 -15.13
C PRO A 685 26.92 -6.11 -14.28
N PHE A 686 26.33 -6.33 -13.10
CA PHE A 686 26.70 -7.46 -12.24
C PHE A 686 26.28 -8.80 -12.86
N LEU A 687 25.05 -8.90 -13.38
CA LEU A 687 24.55 -10.09 -14.07
C LEU A 687 25.39 -10.44 -15.30
N VAL A 688 25.60 -9.48 -16.20
CA VAL A 688 26.32 -9.73 -17.47
C VAL A 688 27.80 -10.03 -17.21
N LEU A 689 28.40 -9.41 -16.19
CA LEU A 689 29.75 -9.78 -15.75
C LEU A 689 29.82 -11.21 -15.18
N ALA A 690 28.71 -11.78 -14.69
CA ALA A 690 28.66 -13.19 -14.29
C ALA A 690 28.90 -14.11 -15.49
N VAL A 691 27.99 -13.97 -16.45
CA VAL A 691 27.86 -14.84 -17.61
C VAL A 691 29.09 -14.67 -18.49
N GLY A 692 29.47 -13.41 -18.74
CA GLY A 692 30.55 -13.14 -19.66
C GLY A 692 31.93 -13.56 -19.16
N VAL A 693 32.19 -13.39 -17.86
CA VAL A 693 33.45 -13.87 -17.28
C VAL A 693 33.52 -15.40 -17.32
N ASP A 694 32.43 -16.12 -17.06
CA ASP A 694 32.45 -17.59 -17.12
C ASP A 694 32.79 -18.10 -18.51
N ASN A 695 32.12 -17.57 -19.54
CA ASN A 695 32.39 -17.85 -20.94
C ASN A 695 33.86 -17.62 -21.32
N ILE A 696 34.44 -16.51 -20.85
CA ILE A 696 35.86 -16.19 -21.02
C ILE A 696 36.74 -17.25 -20.33
N PHE A 697 36.43 -17.64 -19.09
CA PHE A 697 37.19 -18.63 -18.34
C PHE A 697 37.15 -20.01 -19.00
N ILE A 698 35.98 -20.49 -19.42
CA ILE A 698 35.80 -21.78 -20.08
C ILE A 698 36.64 -21.82 -21.37
N MET A 699 36.58 -20.78 -22.19
CA MET A 699 37.33 -20.70 -23.45
C MET A 699 38.85 -20.65 -23.21
N VAL A 700 39.34 -19.77 -22.32
CA VAL A 700 40.77 -19.62 -22.05
C VAL A 700 41.35 -20.89 -21.43
N GLN A 701 40.66 -21.50 -20.47
CA GLN A 701 41.13 -22.73 -19.84
C GLN A 701 41.09 -23.93 -20.79
N ALA A 702 40.10 -24.00 -21.70
CA ALA A 702 40.07 -25.03 -22.73
C ALA A 702 41.28 -24.93 -23.67
N VAL A 703 41.66 -23.72 -24.09
CA VAL A 703 42.85 -23.50 -24.91
C VAL A 703 44.14 -23.82 -24.15
N GLN A 704 44.23 -23.47 -22.86
CA GLN A 704 45.40 -23.75 -22.03
C GLN A 704 45.62 -25.25 -21.78
N ARG A 705 44.53 -26.03 -21.68
CA ARG A 705 44.56 -27.47 -21.45
C ARG A 705 44.80 -28.28 -22.73
N ASP A 706 44.51 -27.72 -23.90
CA ASP A 706 44.71 -28.37 -25.18
C ASP A 706 46.20 -28.45 -25.56
N GLU A 707 46.57 -29.52 -26.27
CA GLU A 707 47.90 -29.72 -26.82
C GLU A 707 47.84 -29.63 -28.35
N ARG A 708 48.73 -28.80 -28.91
CA ARG A 708 48.83 -28.60 -30.35
C ARG A 708 49.40 -29.85 -31.02
N MET A 709 48.76 -30.31 -32.09
CA MET A 709 49.25 -31.42 -32.91
C MET A 709 50.49 -31.00 -33.73
N GLN A 710 51.39 -31.95 -34.05
CA GLN A 710 52.70 -31.64 -34.68
C GLN A 710 52.63 -30.86 -36.01
N HIS A 711 51.51 -30.91 -36.75
CA HIS A 711 51.30 -30.24 -38.04
C HIS A 711 50.16 -29.20 -38.03
N GLU A 712 49.74 -28.72 -36.85
CA GLU A 712 48.61 -27.78 -36.70
C GLU A 712 49.11 -26.35 -36.45
N GLU A 713 48.61 -25.36 -37.21
CA GLU A 713 48.91 -23.94 -36.95
C GLU A 713 48.05 -23.37 -35.80
N LEU A 714 48.51 -22.28 -35.16
CA LEU A 714 47.78 -21.60 -34.06
C LEU A 714 46.31 -21.30 -34.39
N HIS A 715 46.03 -20.85 -35.62
CA HIS A 715 44.67 -20.50 -36.02
C HIS A 715 43.76 -21.73 -36.18
N GLN A 716 44.31 -22.89 -36.56
CA GLN A 716 43.59 -24.16 -36.64
C GLN A 716 43.35 -24.72 -35.24
N GLN A 717 44.34 -24.61 -34.35
CA GLN A 717 44.21 -25.03 -32.95
C GLN A 717 43.08 -24.26 -32.25
N ILE A 718 43.11 -22.92 -32.29
CA ILE A 718 42.06 -22.11 -31.67
C ILE A 718 40.71 -22.38 -32.32
N GLY A 719 40.65 -22.54 -33.65
CA GLY A 719 39.43 -22.92 -34.35
C GLY A 719 38.86 -24.26 -33.84
N ARG A 720 39.69 -25.29 -33.73
CA ARG A 720 39.27 -26.60 -33.21
C ARG A 720 38.77 -26.52 -31.78
N VAL A 721 39.52 -25.88 -30.87
CA VAL A 721 39.11 -25.71 -29.47
C VAL A 721 37.81 -24.91 -29.36
N LEU A 722 37.65 -23.87 -30.18
CA LEU A 722 36.40 -23.11 -30.24
C LEU A 722 35.24 -23.97 -30.73
N GLY A 723 35.46 -24.85 -31.70
CA GLY A 723 34.44 -25.82 -32.18
C GLY A 723 33.94 -26.77 -31.08
N ASP A 724 34.79 -27.14 -30.13
CA ASP A 724 34.42 -28.00 -29.01
C ASP A 724 33.63 -27.23 -27.93
N VAL A 725 34.07 -26.01 -27.60
CA VAL A 725 33.56 -25.23 -26.47
C VAL A 725 32.37 -24.33 -26.82
N ALA A 726 32.40 -23.65 -27.97
CA ALA A 726 31.43 -22.63 -28.35
C ALA A 726 29.97 -23.11 -28.37
N PRO A 727 29.63 -24.36 -28.75
CA PRO A 727 28.23 -24.79 -28.67
C PRO A 727 27.71 -24.88 -27.23
N SER A 728 28.58 -25.00 -26.22
CA SER A 728 28.17 -24.93 -24.80
C SER A 728 27.79 -23.51 -24.43
N MET A 729 28.64 -22.55 -24.82
CA MET A 729 28.44 -21.13 -24.56
C MET A 729 27.19 -20.63 -25.30
N LEU A 730 26.99 -21.09 -26.54
CA LEU A 730 25.77 -20.80 -27.31
C LEU A 730 24.52 -21.34 -26.60
N LEU A 731 24.59 -22.56 -26.05
CA LEU A 731 23.49 -23.18 -25.32
C LEU A 731 23.10 -22.37 -24.09
N SER A 732 24.07 -21.98 -23.26
CA SER A 732 23.78 -21.18 -22.07
C SER A 732 23.26 -19.79 -22.45
N SER A 733 23.98 -19.05 -23.29
CA SER A 733 23.60 -17.68 -23.67
C SER A 733 22.25 -17.59 -24.39
N ILE A 734 21.90 -18.52 -25.29
CA ILE A 734 20.55 -18.52 -25.92
C ILE A 734 19.47 -18.89 -24.90
N SER A 735 19.73 -19.86 -24.02
CA SER A 735 18.75 -20.26 -23.00
C SER A 735 18.43 -19.09 -22.06
N GLU A 736 19.46 -18.37 -21.62
CA GLU A 736 19.31 -17.16 -20.80
C GLU A 736 18.61 -16.04 -21.55
N THR A 737 19.05 -15.75 -22.78
CA THR A 737 18.43 -14.71 -23.62
C THR A 737 16.94 -14.95 -23.80
N VAL A 738 16.53 -16.18 -24.15
CA VAL A 738 15.12 -16.54 -24.34
C VAL A 738 14.36 -16.52 -23.01
N ALA A 739 14.97 -17.01 -21.91
CA ALA A 739 14.35 -16.97 -20.59
C ALA A 739 14.08 -15.53 -20.13
N PHE A 740 15.06 -14.62 -20.24
CA PHE A 740 14.85 -13.21 -19.92
C PHE A 740 13.86 -12.55 -20.87
N PHE A 741 13.89 -12.81 -22.19
CA PHE A 741 12.85 -12.29 -23.09
C PHE A 741 11.44 -12.73 -22.69
N LEU A 742 11.24 -13.98 -22.26
CA LEU A 742 9.93 -14.42 -21.77
C LEU A 742 9.56 -13.80 -20.43
N GLY A 743 10.53 -13.52 -19.55
CA GLY A 743 10.31 -12.74 -18.33
C GLY A 743 9.77 -11.32 -18.58
N SER A 744 9.99 -10.76 -19.78
CA SER A 744 9.44 -9.47 -20.19
C SER A 744 7.93 -9.46 -20.43
N LEU A 745 7.29 -10.64 -20.46
CA LEU A 745 5.82 -10.76 -20.57
C LEU A 745 5.10 -10.39 -19.26
N SER A 746 5.84 -10.23 -18.16
CA SER A 746 5.28 -9.75 -16.90
C SER A 746 4.67 -8.35 -17.04
N HIS A 747 3.58 -8.12 -16.32
CA HIS A 747 2.90 -6.83 -16.30
C HIS A 747 3.64 -5.77 -15.47
N MET A 748 4.56 -6.18 -14.58
CA MET A 748 5.34 -5.29 -13.72
C MET A 748 6.40 -4.51 -14.52
N PRO A 749 6.36 -3.16 -14.58
CA PRO A 749 7.29 -2.38 -15.39
C PRO A 749 8.77 -2.59 -15.05
N ALA A 750 9.10 -2.68 -13.76
CA ALA A 750 10.47 -2.92 -13.31
C ALA A 750 11.03 -4.27 -13.82
N VAL A 751 10.28 -5.37 -13.67
CA VAL A 751 10.68 -6.71 -14.14
C VAL A 751 10.76 -6.75 -15.66
N LYS A 752 9.78 -6.12 -16.33
CA LYS A 752 9.68 -6.07 -17.78
C LYS A 752 10.85 -5.34 -18.42
N THR A 753 11.16 -4.13 -17.95
CA THR A 753 12.30 -3.34 -18.43
C THR A 753 13.60 -4.07 -18.17
N PHE A 754 13.83 -4.52 -16.92
CA PHE A 754 15.00 -5.32 -16.55
C PHE A 754 15.23 -6.50 -17.49
N SER A 755 14.19 -7.28 -17.76
CA SER A 755 14.24 -8.46 -18.61
C SER A 755 14.62 -8.13 -20.07
N PHE A 756 14.09 -7.04 -20.62
CA PHE A 756 14.46 -6.57 -21.97
C PHE A 756 15.93 -6.17 -22.07
N PHE A 757 16.43 -5.38 -21.13
CA PHE A 757 17.81 -4.92 -21.10
C PHE A 757 18.79 -6.08 -20.87
N ALA A 758 18.46 -7.01 -19.95
CA ALA A 758 19.29 -8.16 -19.64
C ALA A 758 19.41 -9.13 -20.82
N ALA A 759 18.28 -9.47 -21.48
CA ALA A 759 18.27 -10.37 -22.62
C ALA A 759 19.14 -9.86 -23.78
N LEU A 760 19.02 -8.56 -24.11
CA LEU A 760 19.82 -7.96 -25.17
C LEU A 760 21.30 -7.84 -24.79
N ALA A 761 21.59 -7.53 -23.52
CA ALA A 761 22.97 -7.42 -23.06
C ALA A 761 23.71 -8.78 -23.14
N ILE A 762 23.08 -9.87 -22.70
CA ILE A 762 23.65 -11.23 -22.78
C ILE A 762 23.85 -11.66 -24.25
N LEU A 763 22.89 -11.35 -25.12
CA LEU A 763 23.01 -11.65 -26.55
C LEU A 763 24.20 -10.93 -27.19
N ILE A 764 24.35 -9.62 -26.92
CA ILE A 764 25.47 -8.83 -27.45
C ILE A 764 26.79 -9.30 -26.84
N ASP A 765 26.80 -9.65 -25.55
CA ASP A 765 27.97 -10.17 -24.84
C ASP A 765 28.49 -11.45 -25.51
N PHE A 766 27.61 -12.42 -25.79
CA PHE A 766 27.95 -13.64 -26.53
C PHE A 766 28.54 -13.32 -27.93
N LEU A 767 27.92 -12.39 -28.67
CA LEU A 767 28.40 -12.00 -30.00
C LEU A 767 29.78 -11.35 -29.97
N LEU A 768 30.06 -10.48 -28.98
CA LEU A 768 31.37 -9.86 -28.82
C LEU A 768 32.43 -10.83 -28.33
N GLN A 769 32.06 -11.81 -27.50
CA GLN A 769 32.98 -12.86 -27.04
C GLN A 769 33.39 -13.81 -28.16
N ILE A 770 32.44 -14.31 -28.96
CA ILE A 770 32.75 -15.25 -30.05
C ILE A 770 33.51 -14.59 -31.22
N SER A 771 33.56 -13.25 -31.27
CA SER A 771 34.24 -12.48 -32.30
C SER A 771 35.49 -11.78 -31.77
N CYS A 772 35.31 -10.64 -31.07
CA CYS A 772 36.39 -9.77 -30.61
C CYS A 772 37.32 -10.47 -29.61
N PHE A 773 36.76 -11.17 -28.62
CA PHE A 773 37.59 -11.85 -27.61
C PHE A 773 38.43 -12.99 -28.22
N VAL A 774 37.86 -13.80 -29.12
CA VAL A 774 38.62 -14.84 -29.84
C VAL A 774 39.79 -14.25 -30.64
N SER A 775 39.58 -13.12 -31.32
CA SER A 775 40.65 -12.40 -32.04
C SER A 775 41.76 -11.90 -31.09
N LEU A 776 41.39 -11.37 -29.92
CA LEU A 776 42.33 -10.92 -28.90
C LEU A 776 43.11 -12.10 -28.27
N LEU A 777 42.43 -13.21 -28.00
CA LEU A 777 43.04 -14.44 -27.52
C LEU A 777 44.10 -14.97 -28.52
N GLY A 778 43.80 -14.93 -29.82
CA GLY A 778 44.77 -15.28 -30.87
C GLY A 778 46.00 -14.38 -30.88
N LEU A 779 45.83 -13.07 -30.68
CA LEU A 779 46.94 -12.11 -30.57
C LEU A 779 47.77 -12.35 -29.31
N ASP A 780 47.13 -12.63 -28.19
CA ASP A 780 47.79 -12.90 -26.91
C ASP A 780 48.56 -14.24 -26.91
N MET A 781 48.02 -15.28 -27.55
CA MET A 781 48.77 -16.52 -27.79
C MET A 781 50.01 -16.28 -28.66
N LYS A 782 49.87 -15.49 -29.74
CA LYS A 782 51.00 -15.09 -30.60
C LYS A 782 52.03 -14.24 -29.85
N ARG A 783 51.62 -13.43 -28.88
CA ARG A 783 52.52 -12.70 -27.95
C ARG A 783 53.28 -13.68 -27.07
N GLN A 784 52.59 -14.64 -26.46
CA GLN A 784 53.19 -15.61 -25.54
C GLN A 784 54.21 -16.52 -26.23
N GLU A 785 53.92 -17.02 -27.44
CA GLU A 785 54.87 -17.81 -28.25
C GLU A 785 56.16 -17.04 -28.59
N ARG A 786 56.08 -15.70 -28.65
CA ARG A 786 57.22 -14.83 -28.93
C ARG A 786 58.02 -14.44 -27.68
N ASN A 787 57.68 -14.99 -26.50
CA ASN A 787 58.32 -14.72 -25.20
C ASN A 787 58.38 -13.22 -24.84
N ARG A 788 57.29 -12.48 -25.10
CA ARG A 788 57.15 -11.05 -24.76
C ARG A 788 56.34 -10.87 -23.47
N LEU A 789 56.70 -9.87 -22.66
CA LEU A 789 55.92 -9.50 -21.47
C LEU A 789 54.50 -9.05 -21.85
N ASP A 790 53.55 -9.21 -20.92
CA ASP A 790 52.11 -8.98 -21.13
C ASP A 790 51.77 -7.48 -21.30
N ILE A 791 51.98 -6.68 -20.26
CA ILE A 791 51.68 -5.24 -20.27
C ILE A 791 52.75 -4.46 -21.06
N LEU A 792 54.03 -4.84 -20.93
CA LEU A 792 55.17 -4.21 -21.59
C LEU A 792 55.59 -5.02 -22.83
N CYS A 793 54.74 -5.03 -23.86
CA CYS A 793 54.88 -5.84 -25.08
C CYS A 793 56.20 -5.65 -25.87
N CYS A 794 57.05 -4.68 -25.52
CA CYS A 794 58.31 -4.37 -26.19
C CYS A 794 59.53 -5.16 -25.66
N ILE A 795 59.43 -5.82 -24.52
CA ILE A 795 60.55 -6.51 -23.85
C ILE A 795 60.46 -8.03 -24.07
N LYS A 796 61.54 -8.67 -24.55
CA LYS A 796 61.64 -10.11 -24.81
C LYS A 796 62.56 -10.79 -23.79
N LEU A 797 62.13 -11.92 -23.22
CA LEU A 797 62.96 -12.75 -22.33
C LEU A 797 63.68 -13.89 -23.10
N PRO A 798 64.84 -14.39 -22.61
CA PRO A 798 65.56 -15.52 -23.20
C PRO A 798 64.75 -16.83 -23.09
N GLU A 799 64.93 -17.71 -24.10
CA GLU A 799 64.21 -18.99 -24.22
C GLU A 799 64.61 -19.99 -23.12
N GLY A 800 63.61 -20.57 -22.45
CA GLY A 800 63.78 -21.66 -21.48
C GLY A 800 62.90 -22.86 -21.84
N GLN A 801 63.38 -24.06 -21.54
CA GLN A 801 62.67 -25.33 -21.78
C GLN A 801 61.33 -25.39 -21.02
N GLN A 802 60.32 -25.95 -21.68
CA GLN A 802 58.92 -25.89 -21.28
C GLN A 802 58.46 -27.29 -20.84
N GLU A 803 58.23 -27.50 -19.53
CA GLU A 803 57.46 -28.65 -19.03
C GLU A 803 56.04 -28.16 -18.70
N LYS A 804 55.04 -28.66 -19.42
CA LYS A 804 53.62 -28.39 -19.11
C LYS A 804 53.23 -29.17 -17.87
N THR A 805 52.88 -28.46 -16.79
CA THR A 805 52.31 -29.04 -15.56
C THR A 805 50.81 -28.76 -15.48
N GLU A 806 50.02 -29.76 -15.09
CA GLU A 806 48.57 -29.62 -14.88
C GLU A 806 48.29 -28.57 -13.77
N GLY A 807 47.27 -27.71 -13.97
CA GLY A 807 46.87 -26.70 -12.98
C GLY A 807 46.38 -27.32 -11.66
N LEU A 808 46.65 -26.63 -10.54
CA LEU A 808 46.37 -27.12 -9.18
C LEU A 808 44.88 -27.45 -8.96
N LEU A 809 43.98 -26.58 -9.43
CA LEU A 809 42.54 -26.76 -9.31
C LEU A 809 42.04 -27.99 -10.10
N PHE A 810 42.51 -28.15 -11.34
CA PHE A 810 42.16 -29.30 -12.18
C PHE A 810 42.65 -30.61 -11.56
N ARG A 811 43.89 -30.63 -11.03
CA ARG A 811 44.44 -31.79 -10.33
C ARG A 811 43.64 -32.15 -9.08
N PHE A 812 43.15 -31.17 -8.32
CA PHE A 812 42.27 -31.37 -7.18
C PHE A 812 40.94 -32.01 -7.61
N PHE A 813 40.28 -31.44 -8.63
CA PHE A 813 39.01 -31.97 -9.14
C PHE A 813 39.16 -33.39 -9.68
N LYS A 814 40.21 -33.66 -10.47
CA LYS A 814 40.49 -34.96 -11.09
C LYS A 814 40.90 -36.05 -10.08
N LYS A 815 41.74 -35.73 -9.08
CA LYS A 815 42.29 -36.75 -8.17
C LYS A 815 41.57 -36.88 -6.82
N VAL A 816 40.86 -35.84 -6.37
CA VAL A 816 40.26 -35.80 -5.03
C VAL A 816 38.74 -35.67 -5.11
N PHE A 817 38.23 -34.58 -5.71
CA PHE A 817 36.81 -34.22 -5.62
C PHE A 817 35.90 -35.16 -6.42
N ALA A 818 36.15 -35.33 -7.72
CA ALA A 818 35.29 -36.15 -8.59
C ALA A 818 35.25 -37.63 -8.16
N PRO A 819 36.40 -38.28 -7.85
CA PRO A 819 36.39 -39.64 -7.32
C PRO A 819 35.66 -39.75 -5.97
N PHE A 820 35.73 -38.73 -5.09
CA PHE A 820 35.06 -38.76 -3.78
C PHE A 820 33.54 -38.70 -3.92
N VAL A 821 33.01 -37.74 -4.69
CA VAL A 821 31.56 -37.52 -4.87
C VAL A 821 30.90 -38.74 -5.53
N LEU A 822 31.61 -39.40 -6.46
CA LEU A 822 31.08 -40.52 -7.23
C LEU A 822 31.30 -41.91 -6.58
N LYS A 823 31.85 -41.98 -5.35
CA LYS A 823 31.97 -43.25 -4.60
C LYS A 823 30.62 -43.92 -4.39
N GLU A 824 30.60 -45.26 -4.41
CA GLU A 824 29.36 -46.05 -4.31
C GLU A 824 28.52 -45.75 -3.05
N TRP A 825 29.12 -45.40 -1.92
CA TRP A 825 28.42 -45.08 -0.67
C TRP A 825 28.08 -43.58 -0.49
N VAL A 826 28.78 -42.69 -1.21
CA VAL A 826 28.57 -41.24 -1.13
C VAL A 826 27.39 -40.82 -2.00
N ARG A 827 27.22 -41.43 -3.18
CA ARG A 827 26.13 -41.12 -4.11
C ARG A 827 24.74 -41.23 -3.49
N PRO A 828 24.36 -42.31 -2.78
CA PRO A 828 23.07 -42.39 -2.12
C PRO A 828 22.87 -41.34 -1.01
N LEU A 829 23.92 -41.03 -0.25
CA LEU A 829 23.88 -40.02 0.80
C LEU A 829 23.57 -38.64 0.23
N VAL A 830 24.20 -38.29 -0.89
CA VAL A 830 23.93 -37.04 -1.62
C VAL A 830 22.48 -36.98 -2.07
N VAL A 831 21.95 -38.03 -2.71
CA VAL A 831 20.54 -38.04 -3.15
C VAL A 831 19.58 -37.88 -1.97
N ALA A 832 19.80 -38.60 -0.87
CA ALA A 832 18.96 -38.48 0.33
C ALA A 832 18.97 -37.06 0.91
N LEU A 833 20.15 -36.43 1.00
CA LEU A 833 20.30 -35.07 1.53
C LEU A 833 19.57 -34.03 0.67
N PHE A 834 19.75 -34.06 -0.65
CA PHE A 834 19.15 -33.08 -1.55
C PHE A 834 17.63 -33.25 -1.68
N VAL A 835 17.11 -34.49 -1.63
CA VAL A 835 15.66 -34.73 -1.57
C VAL A 835 15.07 -34.28 -0.22
N GLY A 836 15.82 -34.45 0.88
CA GLY A 836 15.44 -33.91 2.19
C GLY A 836 15.37 -32.38 2.20
N MET A 837 16.38 -31.73 1.62
CA MET A 837 16.40 -30.26 1.43
C MET A 837 15.20 -29.79 0.59
N LEU A 838 14.93 -30.46 -0.53
CA LEU A 838 13.76 -30.16 -1.37
C LEU A 838 12.45 -30.32 -0.60
N SER A 839 12.31 -31.40 0.17
CA SER A 839 11.10 -31.69 0.95
C SER A 839 10.86 -30.63 2.02
N PHE A 840 11.93 -30.17 2.68
CA PHE A 840 11.89 -29.07 3.64
C PHE A 840 11.47 -27.76 2.97
N SER A 841 12.07 -27.42 1.82
CA SER A 841 11.76 -26.18 1.10
C SER A 841 10.30 -26.14 0.64
N ILE A 842 9.76 -27.25 0.11
CA ILE A 842 8.33 -27.35 -0.27
C ILE A 842 7.42 -27.14 0.94
N ALA A 843 7.79 -27.67 2.11
CA ALA A 843 6.99 -27.55 3.34
C ALA A 843 6.86 -26.12 3.90
N VAL A 844 7.76 -25.22 3.52
CA VAL A 844 7.79 -23.83 4.01
C VAL A 844 7.51 -22.80 2.93
N THR A 845 7.32 -23.22 1.67
CA THR A 845 7.13 -22.30 0.53
C THR A 845 5.86 -21.46 0.67
N ASP A 846 4.80 -21.99 1.27
CA ASP A 846 3.54 -21.31 1.52
C ASP A 846 3.59 -20.27 2.65
N LYS A 847 4.67 -20.26 3.44
CA LYS A 847 4.88 -19.33 4.57
C LYS A 847 5.77 -18.14 4.22
N VAL A 848 6.18 -18.01 2.96
CA VAL A 848 6.94 -16.85 2.49
C VAL A 848 6.05 -15.61 2.57
N GLU A 849 6.48 -14.59 3.30
CA GLU A 849 5.75 -13.34 3.44
C GLU A 849 5.64 -12.61 2.10
N ILE A 850 4.47 -12.04 1.80
CA ILE A 850 4.21 -11.28 0.57
C ILE A 850 4.18 -9.79 0.91
N GLY A 851 4.88 -8.98 0.12
CA GLY A 851 4.94 -7.53 0.31
C GLY A 851 6.35 -6.99 0.46
N LEU A 852 6.48 -5.67 0.49
CA LEU A 852 7.71 -4.98 0.87
C LEU A 852 7.36 -4.03 2.02
N ASP A 853 7.95 -4.26 3.18
CA ASP A 853 7.85 -3.29 4.27
C ASP A 853 8.56 -2.00 3.87
N GLN A 854 7.85 -0.87 3.95
CA GLN A 854 8.34 0.46 3.59
C GLN A 854 9.55 0.87 4.45
N ARG A 855 9.68 0.32 5.65
CA ARG A 855 10.84 0.58 6.52
C ARG A 855 12.13 0.02 5.94
N LEU A 856 12.06 -1.06 5.16
CA LEU A 856 13.24 -1.69 4.56
C LEU A 856 13.84 -0.84 3.43
N SER A 857 13.09 0.11 2.86
CA SER A 857 13.56 1.00 1.80
C SER A 857 14.15 2.32 2.30
N MET A 858 14.44 2.40 3.60
CA MET A 858 15.03 3.59 4.22
C MET A 858 16.39 3.23 4.82
N PRO A 859 17.36 4.16 4.79
CA PRO A 859 18.61 4.00 5.52
C PRO A 859 18.40 3.85 7.02
N ASP A 860 19.28 3.09 7.70
CA ASP A 860 19.24 2.86 9.15
C ASP A 860 19.26 4.16 9.99
N ASP A 861 19.83 5.25 9.44
CA ASP A 861 19.97 6.56 10.08
C ASP A 861 18.91 7.59 9.63
N SER A 862 17.87 7.14 8.91
CA SER A 862 16.85 8.04 8.35
C SER A 862 15.82 8.49 9.38
N TYR A 863 15.52 9.79 9.41
CA TYR A 863 14.45 10.36 10.24
C TYR A 863 13.04 9.84 9.87
N VAL A 864 12.88 9.32 8.65
CA VAL A 864 11.61 8.72 8.18
C VAL A 864 11.33 7.40 8.90
N LEU A 865 12.35 6.66 9.35
CA LEU A 865 12.18 5.45 10.16
C LEU A 865 11.55 5.77 11.52
N ASP A 866 12.01 6.84 12.18
CA ASP A 866 11.44 7.31 13.44
C ASP A 866 9.98 7.75 13.24
N TYR A 867 9.69 8.42 12.12
CA TYR A 867 8.32 8.76 11.73
C TYR A 867 7.44 7.51 11.55
N PHE A 868 7.87 6.49 10.81
CA PHE A 868 7.09 5.26 10.64
C PHE A 868 6.91 4.49 11.96
N GLY A 869 7.90 4.52 12.85
CA GLY A 869 7.80 3.98 14.20
C GLY A 869 6.66 4.64 14.97
N ASN A 870 6.71 5.97 15.09
CA ASN A 870 5.73 6.77 15.82
C ASN A 870 4.33 6.75 15.15
N LEU A 871 4.26 6.70 13.83
CA LEU A 871 3.00 6.53 13.08
C LEU A 871 2.28 5.23 13.50
N THR A 872 3.04 4.15 13.65
CA THR A 872 2.51 2.82 13.97
C THR A 872 2.11 2.69 15.44
N GLU A 873 2.77 3.43 16.32
CA GLU A 873 2.54 3.42 17.76
C GLU A 873 1.39 4.33 18.17
N TYR A 874 1.34 5.56 17.65
CA TYR A 874 0.45 6.60 18.16
C TYR A 874 -0.80 6.84 17.30
N LEU A 875 -0.77 6.61 15.98
CA LEU A 875 -1.87 7.01 15.11
C LEU A 875 -3.06 6.03 15.17
N HIS A 876 -4.28 6.57 15.32
CA HIS A 876 -5.52 5.76 15.43
C HIS A 876 -6.24 5.55 14.10
N THR A 877 -6.03 6.44 13.13
CA THR A 877 -6.73 6.44 11.84
C THR A 877 -5.74 6.25 10.71
N GLY A 878 -6.10 5.42 9.73
CA GLY A 878 -5.29 5.19 8.53
C GLY A 878 -5.57 6.18 7.41
N PRO A 879 -5.08 5.88 6.19
CA PRO A 879 -5.33 6.71 5.01
C PRO A 879 -6.82 6.82 4.66
N PRO A 880 -7.27 7.94 4.08
CA PRO A 880 -8.63 8.08 3.58
C PRO A 880 -8.89 7.14 2.39
N VAL A 881 -10.12 6.68 2.27
CA VAL A 881 -10.65 5.90 1.15
C VAL A 881 -11.86 6.63 0.54
N TYR A 882 -11.86 6.74 -0.78
CA TYR A 882 -12.89 7.40 -1.55
C TYR A 882 -13.67 6.38 -2.36
N PHE A 883 -14.94 6.15 -2.03
CA PHE A 883 -15.84 5.33 -2.85
C PHE A 883 -16.38 6.19 -3.98
N VAL A 884 -15.80 6.04 -5.17
CA VAL A 884 -16.11 6.84 -6.35
C VAL A 884 -17.21 6.18 -7.15
N VAL A 885 -18.31 6.90 -7.38
CA VAL A 885 -19.36 6.52 -8.31
C VAL A 885 -19.01 7.12 -9.68
N ARG A 886 -18.76 6.26 -10.67
CA ARG A 886 -18.48 6.71 -12.04
C ARG A 886 -19.66 7.45 -12.65
N GLU A 887 -19.36 8.31 -13.61
CA GLU A 887 -20.35 9.04 -14.40
C GLU A 887 -21.38 8.10 -15.02
N GLY A 888 -22.67 8.42 -14.88
CA GLY A 888 -23.77 7.71 -15.53
C GLY A 888 -24.93 7.38 -14.60
N HIS A 889 -24.72 7.50 -13.29
CA HIS A 889 -25.77 7.31 -12.29
C HIS A 889 -26.77 8.48 -12.26
N ASP A 890 -28.08 8.19 -12.23
CA ASP A 890 -29.12 9.23 -12.25
C ASP A 890 -29.60 9.61 -10.85
N TYR A 891 -28.96 10.62 -10.27
CA TYR A 891 -29.31 11.21 -8.97
C TYR A 891 -30.63 12.00 -8.96
N ARG A 892 -31.29 12.22 -10.11
CA ARG A 892 -32.53 13.03 -10.19
C ARG A 892 -33.78 12.19 -9.91
N THR A 893 -33.66 10.88 -9.94
CA THR A 893 -34.77 9.93 -9.72
C THR A 893 -34.77 9.43 -8.28
N SER A 894 -35.95 9.18 -7.71
CA SER A 894 -36.06 8.58 -6.36
C SER A 894 -35.36 7.22 -6.28
N TYR A 895 -35.44 6.42 -7.35
CA TYR A 895 -34.75 5.14 -7.45
C TYR A 895 -33.22 5.31 -7.33
N GLY A 896 -32.62 6.20 -8.14
CA GLY A 896 -31.18 6.44 -8.09
C GLY A 896 -30.71 7.07 -6.78
N GLN A 897 -31.54 7.92 -6.16
CA GLN A 897 -31.26 8.49 -4.84
C GLN A 897 -31.24 7.39 -3.74
N ASN A 898 -32.23 6.49 -3.74
CA ASN A 898 -32.38 5.42 -2.74
C ASN A 898 -31.25 4.40 -2.76
N GLN A 899 -30.61 4.21 -3.91
CA GLN A 899 -29.44 3.34 -4.06
C GLN A 899 -28.17 3.89 -3.41
N VAL A 900 -28.13 5.19 -3.09
CA VAL A 900 -26.91 5.86 -2.60
C VAL A 900 -27.06 6.36 -1.16
N CYS A 901 -28.18 6.99 -0.82
CA CYS A 901 -28.36 7.71 0.45
C CYS A 901 -28.42 6.79 1.70
N GLY A 902 -28.18 7.34 2.90
CA GLY A 902 -28.27 6.64 4.19
C GLY A 902 -29.46 7.04 5.09
N GLY A 903 -30.19 8.11 4.73
CA GLY A 903 -31.32 8.63 5.52
C GLY A 903 -32.66 7.89 5.36
N VAL A 904 -33.74 8.50 5.88
CA VAL A 904 -35.10 7.95 5.87
C VAL A 904 -35.62 7.72 4.45
N GLY A 905 -36.04 6.49 4.15
CA GLY A 905 -36.58 6.09 2.85
C GLY A 905 -35.54 5.63 1.82
N CYS A 906 -34.26 5.51 2.21
CA CYS A 906 -33.22 4.86 1.42
C CYS A 906 -33.31 3.33 1.51
N ASN A 907 -32.64 2.63 0.60
CA ASN A 907 -32.55 1.18 0.68
C ASN A 907 -31.60 0.73 1.78
N ASN A 908 -31.83 -0.44 2.37
CA ASN A 908 -30.93 -1.02 3.38
C ASN A 908 -29.58 -1.48 2.80
N ASP A 909 -29.50 -1.66 1.49
CA ASP A 909 -28.30 -2.03 0.73
C ASP A 909 -27.74 -0.87 -0.09
N SER A 910 -28.04 0.38 0.30
CA SER A 910 -27.47 1.56 -0.33
C SER A 910 -25.96 1.65 -0.13
N LEU A 911 -25.29 2.45 -0.97
CA LEU A 911 -23.84 2.70 -0.86
C LEU A 911 -23.44 3.15 0.55
N VAL A 912 -24.09 4.19 1.07
CA VAL A 912 -23.78 4.75 2.40
C VAL A 912 -24.04 3.73 3.51
N GLN A 913 -25.14 2.98 3.42
CA GLN A 913 -25.51 1.99 4.43
C GLN A 913 -24.55 0.79 4.45
N GLN A 914 -24.06 0.34 3.29
CA GLN A 914 -23.08 -0.75 3.22
C GLN A 914 -21.72 -0.35 3.81
N VAL A 915 -21.23 0.85 3.51
CA VAL A 915 -19.97 1.35 4.09
C VAL A 915 -20.11 1.58 5.60
N TYR A 916 -21.25 2.09 6.07
CA TYR A 916 -21.59 2.18 7.49
C TYR A 916 -21.57 0.80 8.18
N THR A 917 -22.18 -0.19 7.54
CA THR A 917 -22.22 -1.57 8.07
C THR A 917 -20.81 -2.16 8.14
N ALA A 918 -19.94 -1.84 7.17
CA ALA A 918 -18.54 -2.23 7.18
C ALA A 918 -17.74 -1.53 8.30
N SER A 919 -18.01 -0.26 8.61
CA SER A 919 -17.30 0.45 9.70
C SER A 919 -17.64 -0.11 11.10
N LEU A 920 -18.79 -0.75 11.27
CA LEU A 920 -19.13 -1.45 12.52
C LEU A 920 -18.25 -2.68 12.80
N MET A 921 -17.53 -3.18 11.78
CA MET A 921 -16.62 -4.33 11.87
C MET A 921 -15.20 -3.95 11.40
N SER A 922 -14.68 -2.85 11.94
CA SER A 922 -13.41 -2.22 11.56
C SER A 922 -12.20 -3.17 11.55
N ASP A 923 -12.12 -4.13 12.48
CA ASP A 923 -11.00 -5.07 12.56
C ASP A 923 -10.92 -5.99 11.34
N TYR A 924 -12.08 -6.38 10.80
CA TYR A 924 -12.22 -7.19 9.59
C TYR A 924 -12.18 -6.32 8.34
N SER A 925 -13.09 -5.34 8.23
CA SER A 925 -13.27 -4.54 7.02
C SER A 925 -12.13 -3.57 6.73
N LYS A 926 -11.29 -3.28 7.73
CA LYS A 926 -10.26 -2.22 7.72
C LYS A 926 -10.84 -0.83 7.40
N ILE A 927 -12.13 -0.61 7.61
CA ILE A 927 -12.81 0.69 7.50
C ILE A 927 -13.18 1.12 8.92
N SER A 928 -12.72 2.30 9.34
CA SER A 928 -12.87 2.78 10.72
C SER A 928 -14.09 3.68 10.90
N THR A 929 -14.40 4.50 9.89
CA THR A 929 -15.35 5.61 10.02
C THR A 929 -16.53 5.48 9.07
N THR A 930 -17.69 6.03 9.47
CA THR A 930 -18.84 6.11 8.55
C THR A 930 -18.53 7.04 7.36
N PRO A 931 -19.15 6.83 6.19
CA PRO A 931 -18.87 7.64 5.01
C PRO A 931 -19.52 9.03 5.11
N SER A 932 -18.81 10.06 4.67
CA SER A 932 -19.41 11.38 4.47
C SER A 932 -20.28 11.37 3.21
N SER A 933 -21.53 11.84 3.33
CA SER A 933 -22.53 11.77 2.27
C SER A 933 -23.06 13.14 1.89
N TRP A 934 -22.58 13.67 0.76
CA TRP A 934 -23.04 14.94 0.20
C TRP A 934 -24.54 14.92 -0.15
N LEU A 935 -25.07 13.75 -0.52
CA LEU A 935 -26.46 13.59 -0.94
C LEU A 935 -27.43 13.70 0.24
N ASP A 936 -27.06 13.10 1.38
CA ASP A 936 -27.86 13.19 2.60
C ASP A 936 -27.86 14.62 3.17
N ASP A 937 -26.71 15.28 3.20
CA ASP A 937 -26.62 16.68 3.65
C ASP A 937 -27.32 17.65 2.69
N TYR A 938 -27.28 17.39 1.38
CA TYR A 938 -28.05 18.14 0.40
C TYR A 938 -29.57 18.03 0.65
N PHE A 939 -30.07 16.83 0.93
CA PHE A 939 -31.51 16.65 1.24
C PHE A 939 -31.91 17.39 2.51
N ASP A 940 -31.08 17.33 3.54
CA ASP A 940 -31.32 18.06 4.78
C ASP A 940 -31.24 19.58 4.59
N TRP A 941 -30.36 20.06 3.71
CA TRP A 941 -30.22 21.49 3.37
C TRP A 941 -31.40 22.02 2.55
N VAL A 942 -31.92 21.27 1.56
CA VAL A 942 -33.06 21.69 0.71
C VAL A 942 -34.41 21.62 1.44
N LYS A 943 -34.49 20.82 2.50
CA LYS A 943 -35.73 20.56 3.25
C LYS A 943 -36.42 21.88 3.65
N PRO A 944 -37.73 22.07 3.37
CA PRO A 944 -38.41 23.36 3.58
C PRO A 944 -38.55 23.77 5.05
N GLN A 945 -38.39 22.80 5.96
CA GLN A 945 -38.25 23.02 7.39
C GLN A 945 -36.92 23.70 7.74
N SER A 946 -35.86 23.44 6.97
CA SER A 946 -34.60 24.16 7.07
C SER A 946 -34.78 25.58 6.50
N THR A 947 -34.07 26.54 7.08
CA THR A 947 -33.97 27.92 6.57
C THR A 947 -32.75 28.13 5.68
N CYS A 948 -32.01 27.05 5.39
CA CYS A 948 -30.79 27.08 4.63
C CYS A 948 -31.06 27.47 3.17
N CYS A 949 -31.91 26.70 2.48
CA CYS A 949 -32.19 26.94 1.07
C CYS A 949 -33.22 28.06 0.88
N ARG A 950 -32.74 29.25 0.50
CA ARG A 950 -33.56 30.39 0.12
C ARG A 950 -33.05 31.03 -1.17
N TYR A 951 -33.93 31.68 -1.91
CA TYR A 951 -33.56 32.40 -3.13
C TYR A 951 -34.39 33.68 -3.28
N TYR A 952 -33.86 34.66 -4.00
CA TYR A 952 -34.55 35.90 -4.29
C TYR A 952 -35.65 35.66 -5.32
N ASN A 953 -36.90 35.98 -4.98
CA ASN A 953 -38.04 35.74 -5.87
C ASN A 953 -37.93 36.50 -7.21
N ALA A 954 -37.29 37.68 -7.20
CA ALA A 954 -37.15 38.53 -8.39
C ALA A 954 -36.05 38.08 -9.36
N THR A 955 -34.92 37.58 -8.85
CA THR A 955 -33.73 37.26 -9.66
C THR A 955 -33.48 35.76 -9.81
N GLY A 956 -34.08 34.93 -8.95
CA GLY A 956 -33.78 33.50 -8.88
C GLY A 956 -32.42 33.16 -8.27
N ALA A 957 -31.66 34.17 -7.83
CA ALA A 957 -30.33 33.99 -7.24
C ALA A 957 -30.40 33.43 -5.81
N PHE A 958 -29.39 32.67 -5.41
CA PHE A 958 -29.28 32.11 -4.07
C PHE A 958 -29.22 33.22 -3.00
N CYS A 959 -29.96 33.03 -1.91
CA CYS A 959 -29.99 33.92 -0.76
C CYS A 959 -29.45 33.20 0.47
N ASN A 960 -28.25 33.58 0.91
CA ASN A 960 -27.56 32.99 2.05
C ASN A 960 -28.42 33.06 3.33
N ALA A 961 -28.42 32.01 4.15
CA ALA A 961 -29.13 31.89 5.43
C ALA A 961 -28.90 33.08 6.41
N SER A 962 -27.74 33.73 6.34
CA SER A 962 -27.41 34.89 7.17
C SER A 962 -28.22 36.16 6.82
N VAL A 963 -28.67 36.29 5.57
CA VAL A 963 -29.37 37.48 5.05
C VAL A 963 -30.80 37.59 5.60
N VAL A 964 -31.20 38.79 6.01
CA VAL A 964 -32.51 39.07 6.66
C VAL A 964 -33.51 39.76 5.71
N ASP A 965 -33.26 39.69 4.40
CA ASP A 965 -34.09 40.35 3.38
C ASP A 965 -35.47 39.64 3.22
N PRO A 966 -36.60 40.36 3.32
CA PRO A 966 -37.94 39.79 3.18
C PRO A 966 -38.26 39.29 1.75
N SER A 967 -37.48 39.66 0.74
CA SER A 967 -37.64 39.20 -0.65
C SER A 967 -37.10 37.78 -0.90
N CYS A 968 -36.40 37.19 0.08
CA CYS A 968 -35.92 35.82 0.04
C CYS A 968 -37.02 34.83 0.42
N VAL A 969 -37.35 33.94 -0.51
CA VAL A 969 -38.34 32.87 -0.33
C VAL A 969 -37.67 31.51 -0.16
N ARG A 970 -38.34 30.59 0.52
CA ARG A 970 -37.87 29.20 0.68
C ARG A 970 -37.76 28.52 -0.70
N CYS A 971 -36.74 27.68 -0.87
CA CYS A 971 -36.56 26.91 -2.10
C CYS A 971 -37.73 25.99 -2.41
N ARG A 972 -38.25 25.31 -1.39
CA ARG A 972 -39.40 24.40 -1.51
C ARG A 972 -40.55 24.86 -0.60
N PRO A 973 -41.80 24.63 -1.01
CA PRO A 973 -42.96 25.03 -0.23
C PRO A 973 -43.16 24.09 0.96
N MET A 974 -43.71 24.61 2.06
CA MET A 974 -44.06 23.84 3.26
C MET A 974 -45.36 23.03 3.07
N THR A 975 -45.40 22.22 2.01
CA THR A 975 -46.52 21.34 1.64
C THR A 975 -46.07 19.88 1.74
N PRO A 976 -46.99 18.89 1.87
CA PRO A 976 -46.61 17.48 1.87
C PRO A 976 -45.73 17.08 0.68
N SER A 977 -46.01 17.61 -0.52
CA SER A 977 -45.17 17.41 -1.71
C SER A 977 -43.80 18.07 -1.63
N GLY A 978 -43.70 19.25 -0.99
CA GLY A 978 -42.43 19.95 -0.80
C GLY A 978 -41.53 19.33 0.29
N LYS A 979 -42.11 18.57 1.23
CA LYS A 979 -41.39 17.79 2.24
C LYS A 979 -40.74 16.52 1.70
N GLN A 980 -41.17 16.01 0.54
CA GLN A 980 -40.52 14.87 -0.13
C GLN A 980 -39.13 15.27 -0.64
N ARG A 981 -38.34 14.32 -1.16
CA ARG A 981 -37.03 14.65 -1.76
C ARG A 981 -37.19 15.43 -3.08
N PRO A 982 -36.27 16.34 -3.42
CA PRO A 982 -36.29 17.00 -4.71
C PRO A 982 -36.02 15.97 -5.83
N ASN A 983 -36.85 15.97 -6.88
CA ASN A 983 -36.73 15.08 -8.02
C ASN A 983 -36.70 15.87 -9.35
N GLY A 984 -36.21 15.22 -10.41
CA GLY A 984 -36.15 15.80 -11.75
C GLY A 984 -35.33 17.09 -11.81
N THR A 985 -35.93 18.16 -12.34
CA THR A 985 -35.26 19.45 -12.54
C THR A 985 -35.05 20.25 -11.25
N GLU A 986 -35.86 20.01 -10.20
CA GLU A 986 -35.70 20.72 -8.93
C GLU A 986 -34.38 20.36 -8.24
N PHE A 987 -33.95 19.10 -8.36
CA PHE A 987 -32.68 18.62 -7.82
C PHE A 987 -31.50 19.43 -8.37
N MET A 988 -31.39 19.52 -9.70
CA MET A 988 -30.30 20.24 -10.35
C MET A 988 -30.39 21.76 -10.20
N LYS A 989 -31.59 22.31 -9.94
CA LYS A 989 -31.75 23.75 -9.67
C LYS A 989 -31.06 24.16 -8.36
N PHE A 990 -31.18 23.36 -7.32
CA PHE A 990 -30.69 23.72 -5.97
C PHE A 990 -29.31 23.15 -5.65
N LEU A 991 -28.86 22.11 -6.35
CA LEU A 991 -27.56 21.48 -6.08
C LEU A 991 -26.36 22.44 -6.24
N PRO A 992 -26.25 23.28 -7.30
CA PRO A 992 -25.17 24.24 -7.41
C PRO A 992 -25.18 25.29 -6.28
N MET A 993 -26.38 25.66 -5.80
CA MET A 993 -26.52 26.61 -4.69
C MET A 993 -25.97 26.00 -3.40
N PHE A 994 -26.29 24.73 -3.13
CA PHE A 994 -25.75 23.98 -1.98
C PHE A 994 -24.22 23.88 -2.02
N LEU A 995 -23.64 23.52 -3.16
CA LEU A 995 -22.18 23.39 -3.33
C LEU A 995 -21.44 24.74 -3.23
N SER A 996 -22.15 25.86 -3.37
CA SER A 996 -21.61 27.21 -3.18
C SER A 996 -21.90 27.81 -1.80
N ASP A 997 -22.74 27.16 -0.97
CA ASP A 997 -23.16 27.70 0.32
C ASP A 997 -22.11 27.42 1.40
N ASN A 998 -21.74 28.47 2.14
CA ASN A 998 -20.78 28.40 3.22
C ASN A 998 -21.50 28.08 4.54
N PRO A 999 -20.97 27.15 5.36
CA PRO A 999 -21.52 26.88 6.68
C PRO A 999 -21.47 28.14 7.55
N ASN A 1000 -22.56 28.41 8.28
CA ASN A 1000 -22.71 29.55 9.18
C ASN A 1000 -23.58 29.19 10.39
N ILE A 1001 -23.65 30.07 11.40
CA ILE A 1001 -24.39 29.80 12.66
C ILE A 1001 -25.88 29.51 12.42
N LYS A 1002 -26.48 30.07 11.37
CA LYS A 1002 -27.90 29.83 11.03
C LYS A 1002 -28.11 28.57 10.19
N CYS A 1003 -27.08 28.12 9.47
CA CYS A 1003 -27.09 26.94 8.62
C CYS A 1003 -25.72 26.22 8.66
N GLY A 1004 -25.63 25.13 9.42
CA GLY A 1004 -24.38 24.35 9.54
C GLY A 1004 -24.10 23.40 8.38
N LYS A 1005 -25.08 23.16 7.49
CA LYS A 1005 -25.02 22.15 6.41
C LYS A 1005 -24.65 22.71 5.04
N GLY A 1006 -23.87 23.80 4.97
CA GLY A 1006 -23.39 24.36 3.70
C GLY A 1006 -22.42 23.40 3.00
N GLY A 1007 -22.61 23.12 1.72
CA GLY A 1007 -21.86 22.10 0.98
C GLY A 1007 -20.49 22.53 0.47
N HIS A 1008 -20.14 23.83 0.53
CA HIS A 1008 -18.94 24.36 -0.12
C HIS A 1008 -17.63 23.82 0.49
N ALA A 1009 -17.52 23.75 1.80
CA ALA A 1009 -16.29 23.32 2.48
C ALA A 1009 -15.97 21.83 2.27
N ALA A 1010 -17.00 20.97 2.31
CA ALA A 1010 -16.82 19.51 2.34
C ALA A 1010 -17.04 18.83 0.98
N TYR A 1011 -17.93 19.38 0.13
CA TYR A 1011 -18.47 18.65 -1.02
C TYR A 1011 -18.29 19.37 -2.36
N SER A 1012 -17.77 20.59 -2.39
CA SER A 1012 -17.53 21.34 -3.63
C SER A 1012 -16.63 20.60 -4.61
N THR A 1013 -15.61 19.90 -4.10
CA THR A 1013 -14.72 19.03 -4.86
C THR A 1013 -15.25 17.60 -5.00
N ALA A 1014 -16.23 17.19 -4.18
CA ALA A 1014 -16.78 15.84 -4.18
C ALA A 1014 -17.80 15.58 -5.29
N VAL A 1015 -18.39 16.63 -5.86
CA VAL A 1015 -19.46 16.55 -6.85
C VAL A 1015 -19.07 17.30 -8.11
N VAL A 1016 -18.82 16.58 -9.19
CA VAL A 1016 -18.56 17.19 -10.50
C VAL A 1016 -19.89 17.45 -11.22
N LEU A 1017 -20.16 18.70 -11.59
CA LEU A 1017 -21.34 19.07 -12.37
C LEU A 1017 -21.05 18.99 -13.88
N LYS A 1018 -21.98 18.42 -14.67
CA LYS A 1018 -21.88 18.29 -16.13
C LYS A 1018 -22.97 19.08 -16.87
N ASP A 1019 -22.76 19.27 -18.18
CA ASP A 1019 -23.73 19.84 -19.11
C ASP A 1019 -24.26 21.22 -18.67
N ASN A 1020 -23.35 22.13 -18.28
CA ASN A 1020 -23.69 23.46 -17.76
C ASN A 1020 -24.63 23.41 -16.54
N ASN A 1021 -24.30 22.57 -15.55
CA ASN A 1021 -25.04 22.33 -14.30
C ASN A 1021 -26.40 21.63 -14.46
N THR A 1022 -26.60 20.84 -15.52
CA THR A 1022 -27.87 20.12 -15.75
C THR A 1022 -27.83 18.65 -15.39
N ASN A 1023 -26.65 18.05 -15.20
CA ASN A 1023 -26.47 16.69 -14.70
C ASN A 1023 -25.36 16.60 -13.66
N VAL A 1024 -25.40 15.54 -12.85
CA VAL A 1024 -24.30 15.16 -11.95
C VAL A 1024 -23.36 14.21 -12.71
N GLY A 1025 -22.07 14.50 -12.66
CA GLY A 1025 -20.99 13.68 -13.23
C GLY A 1025 -20.50 12.64 -12.22
N ALA A 1026 -19.17 12.56 -12.07
CA ALA A 1026 -18.54 11.70 -11.08
C ALA A 1026 -18.71 12.28 -9.67
N THR A 1027 -18.87 11.40 -8.68
CA THR A 1027 -18.97 11.79 -7.26
C THR A 1027 -18.21 10.81 -6.38
N TYR A 1028 -17.73 11.25 -5.21
CA TYR A 1028 -17.14 10.34 -4.22
C TYR A 1028 -17.80 10.44 -2.84
N PHE A 1029 -17.63 9.37 -2.06
CA PHE A 1029 -17.99 9.28 -0.66
C PHE A 1029 -16.74 8.93 0.14
N MET A 1030 -16.34 9.82 1.06
CA MET A 1030 -15.07 9.70 1.77
C MET A 1030 -15.26 8.99 3.10
N SER A 1031 -14.38 8.04 3.41
CA SER A 1031 -14.25 7.34 4.69
C SER A 1031 -12.75 7.19 5.01
N TYR A 1032 -12.42 6.59 6.15
CA TYR A 1032 -11.04 6.33 6.56
C TYR A 1032 -10.81 4.86 6.84
N HIS A 1033 -9.64 4.37 6.42
CA HIS A 1033 -9.16 3.07 6.84
C HIS A 1033 -8.78 3.06 8.34
N THR A 1034 -8.74 1.86 8.93
CA THR A 1034 -8.06 1.64 10.21
C THR A 1034 -6.55 1.90 10.06
N ILE A 1035 -5.82 2.01 11.16
CA ILE A 1035 -4.36 2.06 11.10
C ILE A 1035 -3.80 0.81 10.37
N LEU A 1036 -3.02 1.04 9.32
CA LEU A 1036 -2.40 -0.01 8.50
C LEU A 1036 -0.91 -0.04 8.84
N LYS A 1037 -0.44 -1.13 9.46
CA LYS A 1037 0.92 -1.22 10.02
C LYS A 1037 1.85 -2.03 9.13
N THR A 1038 1.34 -3.13 8.62
CA THR A 1038 2.10 -4.13 7.87
C THR A 1038 1.67 -4.18 6.41
N SER A 1039 2.51 -4.73 5.54
CA SER A 1039 2.15 -4.96 4.13
C SER A 1039 0.88 -5.80 4.00
N SER A 1040 0.65 -6.77 4.88
CA SER A 1040 -0.60 -7.54 4.91
C SER A 1040 -1.82 -6.69 5.20
N ASP A 1041 -1.73 -5.70 6.11
CA ASP A 1041 -2.85 -4.81 6.40
C ASP A 1041 -3.25 -3.98 5.18
N PHE A 1042 -2.26 -3.45 4.44
CA PHE A 1042 -2.51 -2.72 3.20
C PHE A 1042 -3.14 -3.61 2.12
N ILE A 1043 -2.66 -4.84 1.97
CA ILE A 1043 -3.19 -5.82 1.00
C ILE A 1043 -4.62 -6.22 1.36
N ASP A 1044 -4.92 -6.45 2.63
CA ASP A 1044 -6.25 -6.84 3.06
C ASP A 1044 -7.24 -5.65 3.00
N ALA A 1045 -6.78 -4.44 3.29
CA ALA A 1045 -7.57 -3.22 3.14
C ALA A 1045 -8.02 -3.00 1.67
N ILE A 1046 -7.13 -3.16 0.68
CA ILE A 1046 -7.52 -3.03 -0.73
C ILE A 1046 -8.44 -4.18 -1.18
N LYS A 1047 -8.19 -5.42 -0.75
CA LYS A 1047 -9.06 -6.57 -1.09
C LYS A 1047 -10.49 -6.32 -0.63
N ILE A 1048 -10.66 -5.95 0.63
CA ILE A 1048 -11.98 -5.79 1.23
C ILE A 1048 -12.66 -4.52 0.72
N ALA A 1049 -11.92 -3.43 0.49
CA ALA A 1049 -12.49 -2.24 -0.14
C ALA A 1049 -13.01 -2.53 -1.55
N ARG A 1050 -12.27 -3.33 -2.36
CA ARG A 1050 -12.72 -3.76 -3.70
C ARG A 1050 -13.92 -4.69 -3.64
N GLU A 1051 -13.93 -5.65 -2.71
CA GLU A 1051 -15.08 -6.54 -2.49
C GLU A 1051 -16.34 -5.74 -2.08
N LEU A 1052 -16.19 -4.77 -1.20
CA LEU A 1052 -17.26 -3.87 -0.79
C LEU A 1052 -17.76 -3.01 -1.95
N ALA A 1053 -16.87 -2.41 -2.73
CA ALA A 1053 -17.23 -1.62 -3.90
C ALA A 1053 -17.91 -2.46 -5.01
N TYR A 1054 -17.49 -3.71 -5.18
CA TYR A 1054 -18.16 -4.68 -6.05
C TYR A 1054 -19.58 -4.96 -5.55
N ASN A 1055 -19.76 -5.32 -4.28
CA ASN A 1055 -21.08 -5.58 -3.68
C ASN A 1055 -22.02 -4.37 -3.79
N ILE A 1056 -21.50 -3.16 -3.60
CA ILE A 1056 -22.25 -1.91 -3.83
C ILE A 1056 -22.65 -1.79 -5.30
N SER A 1057 -21.73 -2.06 -6.24
CA SER A 1057 -22.04 -2.02 -7.67
C SER A 1057 -23.12 -3.04 -8.05
N VAL A 1058 -23.11 -4.23 -7.44
CA VAL A 1058 -24.14 -5.25 -7.60
C VAL A 1058 -25.50 -4.76 -7.10
N SER A 1059 -25.59 -4.25 -5.87
CA SER A 1059 -26.85 -3.77 -5.29
C SER A 1059 -27.44 -2.57 -6.05
N MET A 1060 -26.57 -1.74 -6.63
CA MET A 1060 -26.97 -0.63 -7.50
C MET A 1060 -27.44 -1.10 -8.90
N GLY A 1061 -27.32 -2.39 -9.24
CA GLY A 1061 -27.69 -2.94 -10.55
C GLY A 1061 -26.75 -2.47 -11.67
N LEU A 1062 -25.46 -2.33 -11.35
CA LEU A 1062 -24.43 -1.75 -12.22
C LEU A 1062 -23.49 -2.79 -12.87
N GLU A 1063 -23.63 -4.08 -12.57
CA GLU A 1063 -22.71 -5.16 -12.96
C GLU A 1063 -22.35 -5.22 -14.46
N ASN A 1064 -23.24 -4.75 -15.35
CA ASN A 1064 -23.06 -4.79 -16.81
C ASN A 1064 -23.06 -3.39 -17.46
N LYS A 1065 -22.87 -2.33 -16.67
CA LYS A 1065 -22.86 -0.96 -17.17
C LYS A 1065 -21.45 -0.39 -17.15
N THR A 1066 -21.21 0.62 -17.97
CA THR A 1066 -19.93 1.33 -18.03
C THR A 1066 -19.62 2.15 -16.77
N HIS A 1067 -20.63 2.34 -15.91
CA HIS A 1067 -20.52 3.03 -14.62
C HIS A 1067 -20.71 2.05 -13.48
N PHE A 1068 -19.71 1.98 -12.62
CA PHE A 1068 -19.65 1.15 -11.41
C PHE A 1068 -18.99 1.96 -10.30
N VAL A 1069 -18.98 1.41 -9.09
CA VAL A 1069 -18.34 2.01 -7.92
C VAL A 1069 -16.97 1.37 -7.74
N PHE A 1070 -15.94 2.21 -7.54
CA PHE A 1070 -14.60 1.74 -7.22
C PHE A 1070 -14.03 2.50 -6.02
N PRO A 1071 -13.21 1.86 -5.18
CA PRO A 1071 -12.55 2.53 -4.07
C PRO A 1071 -11.20 3.11 -4.54
N TYR A 1072 -10.88 4.33 -4.13
CA TYR A 1072 -9.59 4.96 -4.37
C TYR A 1072 -8.92 5.34 -3.05
N SER A 1073 -7.65 4.96 -2.90
CA SER A 1073 -6.75 5.47 -1.87
C SER A 1073 -5.34 5.59 -2.44
N VAL A 1074 -4.51 6.47 -1.86
CA VAL A 1074 -3.17 6.79 -2.38
C VAL A 1074 -2.27 5.57 -2.53
N PHE A 1075 -2.39 4.58 -1.64
CA PHE A 1075 -1.51 3.40 -1.62
C PHE A 1075 -1.94 2.27 -2.57
N TYR A 1076 -3.14 2.32 -3.14
CA TYR A 1076 -3.67 1.21 -3.95
C TYR A 1076 -2.80 0.91 -5.16
N VAL A 1077 -2.27 1.94 -5.81
CA VAL A 1077 -1.36 1.80 -6.97
C VAL A 1077 -0.08 1.04 -6.67
N PHE A 1078 0.37 1.04 -5.42
CA PHE A 1078 1.58 0.33 -4.98
C PHE A 1078 1.30 -1.10 -4.51
N TYR A 1079 0.17 -1.31 -3.82
CA TYR A 1079 -0.13 -2.60 -3.20
C TYR A 1079 -0.99 -3.53 -4.07
N GLU A 1080 -1.59 -3.04 -5.17
CA GLU A 1080 -2.32 -3.87 -6.13
C GLU A 1080 -1.47 -5.03 -6.67
N GLN A 1081 -0.18 -4.80 -6.92
CA GLN A 1081 0.73 -5.80 -7.47
C GLN A 1081 0.82 -7.09 -6.63
N TYR A 1082 0.56 -7.00 -5.32
CA TYR A 1082 0.65 -8.15 -4.41
C TYR A 1082 -0.61 -9.03 -4.42
N LEU A 1083 -1.70 -8.59 -5.05
CA LEU A 1083 -2.91 -9.41 -5.23
C LEU A 1083 -2.66 -10.59 -6.18
N SER A 1084 -1.86 -10.39 -7.23
CA SER A 1084 -1.56 -11.41 -8.25
C SER A 1084 -0.13 -11.94 -8.21
N ILE A 1085 0.75 -11.41 -7.35
CA ILE A 1085 2.20 -11.71 -7.40
C ILE A 1085 2.54 -13.19 -7.30
N ALA A 1086 1.80 -13.98 -6.51
CA ALA A 1086 2.04 -15.42 -6.39
C ALA A 1086 1.76 -16.16 -7.71
N HIS A 1087 0.65 -15.80 -8.38
CA HIS A 1087 0.30 -16.32 -9.69
C HIS A 1087 1.31 -15.88 -10.75
N ASP A 1088 1.68 -14.60 -10.76
CA ASP A 1088 2.64 -14.04 -11.72
C ASP A 1088 4.03 -14.65 -11.55
N THR A 1089 4.45 -14.92 -10.31
CA THR A 1089 5.71 -15.61 -10.01
C THR A 1089 5.69 -17.04 -10.54
N ALA A 1090 4.63 -17.80 -10.26
CA ALA A 1090 4.50 -19.17 -10.74
C ALA A 1090 4.49 -19.24 -12.28
N LEU A 1091 3.77 -18.33 -12.93
CA LEU A 1091 3.66 -18.23 -14.38
C LEU A 1091 5.01 -17.88 -15.02
N ASN A 1092 5.70 -16.85 -14.53
CA ASN A 1092 7.00 -16.43 -15.07
C ASN A 1092 8.07 -17.51 -14.91
N LEU A 1093 8.19 -18.11 -13.72
CA LEU A 1093 9.18 -19.17 -13.47
C LEU A 1093 8.88 -20.42 -14.31
N SER A 1094 7.61 -20.78 -14.50
CA SER A 1094 7.20 -21.89 -15.35
C SER A 1094 7.52 -21.64 -16.82
N MET A 1095 7.24 -20.43 -17.34
CA MET A 1095 7.60 -20.06 -18.70
C MET A 1095 9.11 -20.09 -18.94
N CYS A 1096 9.91 -19.59 -18.00
CA CYS A 1096 11.37 -19.66 -18.05
C CYS A 1096 11.87 -21.12 -18.10
N LEU A 1097 11.35 -21.99 -17.22
CA LEU A 1097 11.73 -23.41 -17.19
C LEU A 1097 11.38 -24.13 -18.50
N VAL A 1098 10.20 -23.85 -19.07
CA VAL A 1098 9.77 -24.42 -20.36
C VAL A 1098 10.69 -23.94 -21.50
N ALA A 1099 11.05 -22.65 -21.53
CA ALA A 1099 11.99 -22.16 -22.53
C ALA A 1099 13.37 -22.81 -22.43
N ILE A 1100 13.92 -22.90 -21.21
CA ILE A 1100 15.22 -23.56 -20.98
C ILE A 1100 15.14 -25.03 -21.43
N PHE A 1101 14.04 -25.73 -21.13
CA PHE A 1101 13.81 -27.10 -21.58
C PHE A 1101 13.82 -27.23 -23.11
N VAL A 1102 13.08 -26.34 -23.81
CA VAL A 1102 12.98 -26.35 -25.27
C VAL A 1102 14.34 -26.04 -25.91
N VAL A 1103 15.02 -24.98 -25.48
CA VAL A 1103 16.33 -24.59 -26.02
C VAL A 1103 17.37 -25.69 -25.77
N THR A 1104 17.40 -26.26 -24.57
CA THR A 1104 18.32 -27.35 -24.21
C THR A 1104 18.07 -28.60 -25.05
N THR A 1105 16.80 -28.95 -25.29
CA THR A 1105 16.43 -30.08 -26.14
C THR A 1105 16.90 -29.89 -27.57
N VAL A 1106 16.69 -28.71 -28.15
CA VAL A 1106 17.08 -28.41 -29.54
C VAL A 1106 18.60 -28.39 -29.69
N LEU A 1107 19.32 -27.67 -28.83
CA LEU A 1107 20.76 -27.47 -28.96
C LEU A 1107 21.60 -28.68 -28.54
N LEU A 1108 21.09 -29.60 -27.70
CA LEU A 1108 21.72 -30.90 -27.43
C LEU A 1108 21.42 -31.97 -28.51
N GLY A 1109 20.70 -31.62 -29.58
CA GLY A 1109 20.39 -32.52 -30.70
C GLY A 1109 19.20 -33.44 -30.46
N PHE A 1110 18.10 -32.89 -29.95
CA PHE A 1110 16.81 -33.56 -29.65
C PHE A 1110 16.90 -34.65 -28.58
N GLU A 1111 17.85 -34.54 -27.66
CA GLU A 1111 17.99 -35.44 -26.51
C GLU A 1111 17.13 -34.98 -25.32
N LEU A 1112 15.88 -35.45 -25.30
CA LEU A 1112 14.89 -35.11 -24.27
C LEU A 1112 15.35 -35.44 -22.84
N TRP A 1113 16.02 -36.58 -22.65
CA TRP A 1113 16.34 -37.07 -21.31
C TRP A 1113 17.36 -36.16 -20.57
N SER A 1114 18.39 -35.68 -21.28
CA SER A 1114 19.35 -34.71 -20.73
C SER A 1114 18.67 -33.39 -20.38
N ALA A 1115 17.78 -32.89 -21.25
CA ALA A 1115 17.04 -31.67 -21.00
C ALA A 1115 16.11 -31.79 -19.78
N VAL A 1116 15.42 -32.92 -19.61
CA VAL A 1116 14.59 -33.18 -18.41
C VAL A 1116 15.43 -33.14 -17.13
N LEU A 1117 16.61 -33.76 -17.12
CA LEU A 1117 17.49 -33.75 -15.94
C LEU A 1117 17.96 -32.34 -15.59
N VAL A 1118 18.32 -31.52 -16.58
CA VAL A 1118 18.69 -30.11 -16.38
C VAL A 1118 17.50 -29.31 -15.82
N SER A 1119 16.33 -29.39 -16.47
CA SER A 1119 15.13 -28.67 -16.02
C SER A 1119 14.69 -29.10 -14.62
N LEU A 1120 14.79 -30.39 -14.28
CA LEU A 1120 14.51 -30.89 -12.92
C LEU A 1120 15.48 -30.29 -11.89
N THR A 1121 16.78 -30.25 -12.20
CA THR A 1121 17.76 -29.64 -11.29
C THR A 1121 17.53 -28.15 -11.09
N ILE A 1122 17.17 -27.40 -12.15
CA ILE A 1122 16.86 -25.98 -12.05
C ILE A 1122 15.58 -25.77 -11.22
N ALA A 1123 14.54 -26.57 -11.44
CA ALA A 1123 13.33 -26.52 -10.63
C ALA A 1123 13.62 -26.79 -9.14
N MET A 1124 14.52 -27.74 -8.82
CA MET A 1124 14.96 -27.98 -7.45
C MET A 1124 15.70 -26.77 -6.85
N ILE A 1125 16.56 -26.09 -7.63
CA ILE A 1125 17.26 -24.89 -7.16
C ILE A 1125 16.26 -23.77 -6.84
N VAL A 1126 15.28 -23.54 -7.71
CA VAL A 1126 14.26 -22.50 -7.53
C VAL A 1126 13.39 -22.77 -6.30
N VAL A 1127 12.94 -24.02 -6.09
CA VAL A 1127 12.17 -24.39 -4.90
C VAL A 1127 13.01 -24.24 -3.63
N ASN A 1128 14.28 -24.66 -3.66
CA ASN A 1128 15.19 -24.46 -2.53
C ASN A 1128 15.47 -22.97 -2.27
N MET A 1129 15.43 -22.12 -3.29
CA MET A 1129 15.52 -20.68 -3.13
C MET A 1129 14.33 -20.12 -2.33
N PHE A 1130 13.10 -20.58 -2.58
CA PHE A 1130 11.95 -20.22 -1.73
C PHE A 1130 12.13 -20.69 -0.28
N GLY A 1131 12.68 -21.88 -0.07
CA GLY A 1131 13.02 -22.37 1.28
C GLY A 1131 14.02 -21.47 2.00
N VAL A 1132 15.04 -20.97 1.31
CA VAL A 1132 16.01 -20.00 1.87
C VAL A 1132 15.38 -18.62 2.08
N MET A 1133 14.51 -18.17 1.17
CA MET A 1133 13.78 -16.91 1.34
C MET A 1133 13.01 -16.91 2.66
N TRP A 1134 12.29 -18.00 2.97
CA TRP A 1134 11.63 -18.15 4.26
C TRP A 1134 12.62 -18.19 5.44
N LEU A 1135 13.68 -18.99 5.34
CA LEU A 1135 14.69 -19.15 6.42
C LEU A 1135 15.42 -17.85 6.79
N TRP A 1136 15.60 -16.95 5.82
CA TRP A 1136 16.30 -15.68 5.98
C TRP A 1136 15.38 -14.45 6.03
N GLY A 1137 14.07 -14.66 6.14
CA GLY A 1137 13.08 -13.58 6.26
C GLY A 1137 13.05 -12.65 5.05
N ILE A 1138 13.14 -13.21 3.84
CA ILE A 1138 13.10 -12.47 2.58
C ILE A 1138 11.67 -12.58 2.02
N SER A 1139 11.00 -11.43 1.88
CA SER A 1139 9.64 -11.38 1.36
C SER A 1139 9.58 -11.50 -0.17
N LEU A 1140 8.42 -11.95 -0.66
CA LEU A 1140 8.09 -12.00 -2.08
C LEU A 1140 7.54 -10.65 -2.55
N ASN A 1141 8.30 -10.00 -3.44
CA ASN A 1141 7.98 -8.73 -4.07
C ASN A 1141 8.60 -8.69 -5.49
N ALA A 1142 8.44 -7.58 -6.20
CA ALA A 1142 8.96 -7.43 -7.56
C ALA A 1142 10.51 -7.57 -7.64
N ILE A 1143 11.26 -7.13 -6.61
CA ILE A 1143 12.73 -7.24 -6.56
C ILE A 1143 13.14 -8.72 -6.39
N SER A 1144 12.53 -9.43 -5.43
CA SER A 1144 12.82 -10.85 -5.24
C SER A 1144 12.37 -11.70 -6.42
N LEU A 1145 11.29 -11.33 -7.12
CA LEU A 1145 10.88 -11.96 -8.38
C LEU A 1145 11.95 -11.81 -9.48
N VAL A 1146 12.52 -10.61 -9.66
CA VAL A 1146 13.65 -10.42 -10.60
C VAL A 1146 14.82 -11.34 -10.24
N ASN A 1147 15.16 -11.41 -8.96
CA ASN A 1147 16.25 -12.26 -8.48
C ASN A 1147 15.95 -13.77 -8.64
N LEU A 1148 14.69 -14.19 -8.54
CA LEU A 1148 14.27 -15.57 -8.83
C LEU A 1148 14.38 -15.90 -10.32
N VAL A 1149 13.98 -14.99 -11.22
CA VAL A 1149 14.17 -15.16 -12.67
C VAL A 1149 15.66 -15.21 -13.01
N MET A 1150 16.47 -14.35 -12.40
CA MET A 1150 17.93 -14.38 -12.52
C MET A 1150 18.54 -15.68 -11.99
N SER A 1151 17.99 -16.26 -10.92
CA SER A 1151 18.40 -17.56 -10.39
C SER A 1151 18.22 -18.68 -11.43
N CYS A 1152 17.10 -18.68 -12.17
CA CYS A 1152 16.88 -19.62 -13.27
C CYS A 1152 17.98 -19.50 -14.34
N GLY A 1153 18.34 -18.28 -14.74
CA GLY A 1153 19.40 -18.03 -15.72
C GLY A 1153 20.76 -18.54 -15.26
N ILE A 1154 21.25 -18.06 -14.11
CA ILE A 1154 22.56 -18.46 -13.56
C ILE A 1154 22.64 -19.98 -13.31
N SER A 1155 21.53 -20.62 -12.96
CA SER A 1155 21.47 -22.08 -12.77
C SER A 1155 21.74 -22.86 -14.07
N VAL A 1156 21.42 -22.29 -15.24
CA VAL A 1156 21.72 -22.89 -16.55
C VAL A 1156 23.23 -22.98 -16.76
N GLU A 1157 24.01 -21.97 -16.35
CA GLU A 1157 25.46 -22.00 -16.48
C GLU A 1157 26.08 -23.16 -15.68
N PHE A 1158 25.63 -23.36 -14.44
CA PHE A 1158 26.10 -24.49 -13.63
C PHE A 1158 25.72 -25.86 -14.21
N CYS A 1159 24.53 -26.00 -14.80
CA CYS A 1159 23.99 -27.29 -15.21
C CYS A 1159 24.34 -27.67 -16.66
N SER A 1160 24.16 -26.75 -17.60
CA SER A 1160 24.23 -27.02 -19.04
C SER A 1160 25.63 -27.45 -19.49
N HIS A 1161 26.68 -26.82 -18.95
CA HIS A 1161 28.07 -27.16 -19.23
C HIS A 1161 28.44 -28.58 -18.78
N ILE A 1162 28.00 -28.99 -17.58
CA ILE A 1162 28.25 -30.34 -17.04
C ILE A 1162 27.49 -31.40 -17.84
N VAL A 1163 26.20 -31.18 -18.14
CA VAL A 1163 25.38 -32.13 -18.91
C VAL A 1163 25.89 -32.29 -20.35
N ARG A 1164 26.29 -31.19 -20.99
CA ARG A 1164 26.86 -31.25 -22.34
C ARG A 1164 28.18 -32.01 -22.35
N ALA A 1165 29.08 -31.73 -21.40
CA ALA A 1165 30.34 -32.47 -21.25
C ALA A 1165 30.10 -33.98 -21.03
N PHE A 1166 29.11 -34.35 -20.19
CA PHE A 1166 28.71 -35.73 -19.97
C PHE A 1166 28.16 -36.42 -21.22
N SER A 1167 27.27 -35.74 -21.96
CA SER A 1167 26.60 -36.28 -23.15
C SER A 1167 27.56 -36.47 -24.33
N ILE A 1168 28.61 -35.65 -24.39
CA ILE A 1168 29.66 -35.66 -25.42
C ILE A 1168 30.74 -36.73 -25.14
N SER A 1169 30.91 -37.19 -23.91
CA SER A 1169 31.96 -38.14 -23.53
C SER A 1169 31.77 -39.53 -24.14
N THR A 1170 32.89 -40.16 -24.52
CA THR A 1170 32.95 -41.50 -25.11
C THR A 1170 33.38 -42.59 -24.12
N LYS A 1171 33.47 -42.30 -22.80
CA LYS A 1171 33.80 -43.32 -21.78
C LYS A 1171 32.70 -44.37 -21.67
N SER A 1172 33.08 -45.56 -21.21
CA SER A 1172 32.24 -46.76 -21.28
C SER A 1172 31.10 -46.76 -20.26
N THR A 1173 31.38 -46.33 -19.02
CA THR A 1173 30.40 -46.33 -17.92
C THR A 1173 29.83 -44.94 -17.65
N ARG A 1174 28.61 -44.86 -17.09
CA ARG A 1174 28.02 -43.57 -16.66
C ARG A 1174 28.86 -42.89 -15.58
N VAL A 1175 29.49 -43.67 -14.69
CA VAL A 1175 30.31 -43.13 -13.59
C VAL A 1175 31.58 -42.46 -14.13
N GLU A 1176 32.31 -43.13 -15.02
CA GLU A 1176 33.51 -42.56 -15.65
C GLU A 1176 33.20 -41.30 -16.45
N ARG A 1177 32.06 -41.26 -17.18
CA ARG A 1177 31.63 -40.07 -17.91
C ARG A 1177 31.30 -38.91 -16.97
N ALA A 1178 30.63 -39.18 -15.86
CA ALA A 1178 30.32 -38.17 -14.85
C ALA A 1178 31.61 -37.64 -14.20
N GLU A 1179 32.58 -38.51 -13.93
CA GLU A 1179 33.88 -38.14 -13.36
C GLU A 1179 34.69 -37.26 -14.32
N GLU A 1180 34.76 -37.63 -15.60
CA GLU A 1180 35.45 -36.85 -16.63
C GLU A 1180 34.78 -35.47 -16.83
N ALA A 1181 33.46 -35.43 -16.94
CA ALA A 1181 32.71 -34.18 -17.09
C ALA A 1181 32.92 -33.25 -15.88
N LEU A 1182 32.88 -33.79 -14.66
CA LEU A 1182 33.10 -33.03 -13.44
C LEU A 1182 34.56 -32.55 -13.29
N ALA A 1183 35.54 -33.36 -13.68
CA ALA A 1183 36.94 -32.97 -13.62
C ALA A 1183 37.28 -31.83 -14.59
N HIS A 1184 36.86 -31.97 -15.86
CA HIS A 1184 37.16 -30.99 -16.90
C HIS A 1184 36.31 -29.74 -16.77
N MET A 1185 34.98 -29.89 -16.81
CA MET A 1185 34.10 -28.73 -16.86
C MET A 1185 33.81 -28.17 -15.47
N GLY A 1186 33.68 -29.03 -14.45
CA GLY A 1186 33.42 -28.57 -13.08
C GLY A 1186 34.53 -27.72 -12.48
N SER A 1187 35.80 -27.99 -12.83
CA SER A 1187 36.91 -27.12 -12.39
C SER A 1187 36.88 -25.74 -13.06
N SER A 1188 36.45 -25.65 -14.32
CA SER A 1188 36.28 -24.38 -15.02
C SER A 1188 35.10 -23.58 -14.46
N VAL A 1189 33.94 -24.21 -14.30
CA VAL A 1189 32.73 -23.58 -13.74
C VAL A 1189 32.94 -23.12 -12.28
N PHE A 1190 33.66 -23.90 -11.46
CA PHE A 1190 33.97 -23.51 -10.08
C PHE A 1190 34.85 -22.26 -10.00
N SER A 1191 35.89 -22.18 -10.84
CA SER A 1191 36.77 -21.00 -10.88
C SER A 1191 36.14 -19.80 -11.59
N GLY A 1192 35.35 -20.05 -12.64
CA GLY A 1192 34.75 -19.05 -13.51
C GLY A 1192 33.55 -18.37 -12.86
N ILE A 1193 32.59 -19.14 -12.30
CA ILE A 1193 31.37 -18.58 -11.72
C ILE A 1193 31.46 -18.45 -10.20
N MET A 1194 31.77 -19.53 -9.49
CA MET A 1194 31.59 -19.53 -8.03
C MET A 1194 32.58 -18.58 -7.35
N LEU A 1195 33.87 -18.69 -7.64
CA LEU A 1195 34.89 -17.85 -6.98
C LEU A 1195 34.82 -16.38 -7.38
N THR A 1196 34.56 -16.08 -8.66
CA THR A 1196 34.39 -14.69 -9.12
C THR A 1196 33.23 -14.01 -8.41
N LYS A 1197 32.09 -14.71 -8.30
CA LYS A 1197 30.89 -14.17 -7.66
C LYS A 1197 30.98 -14.10 -6.16
N PHE A 1198 31.55 -15.11 -5.53
CA PHE A 1198 31.74 -15.12 -4.10
C PHE A 1198 32.56 -13.90 -3.63
N GLY A 1199 33.62 -13.54 -4.37
CA GLY A 1199 34.43 -12.36 -4.07
C GLY A 1199 33.66 -11.04 -4.19
N GLY A 1200 32.85 -10.87 -5.24
CA GLY A 1200 32.05 -9.65 -5.43
C GLY A 1200 30.90 -9.52 -4.43
N ILE A 1201 30.20 -10.61 -4.13
CA ILE A 1201 29.02 -10.62 -3.24
C ILE A 1201 29.43 -10.36 -1.79
N LEU A 1202 30.58 -10.86 -1.34
CA LEU A 1202 31.02 -10.68 0.06
C LEU A 1202 31.22 -9.20 0.43
N ILE A 1203 31.57 -8.35 -0.54
CA ILE A 1203 31.70 -6.90 -0.34
C ILE A 1203 30.35 -6.21 -0.19
N LEU A 1204 29.30 -6.73 -0.85
CA LEU A 1204 27.94 -6.21 -0.69
C LEU A 1204 27.41 -6.41 0.75
N ALA A 1205 27.99 -7.33 1.53
CA ALA A 1205 27.68 -7.48 2.95
C ALA A 1205 28.02 -6.23 3.78
N LEU A 1206 28.87 -5.33 3.27
CA LEU A 1206 29.28 -4.09 3.91
C LEU A 1206 28.42 -2.88 3.49
N SER A 1207 27.43 -3.07 2.61
CA SER A 1207 26.49 -2.01 2.22
C SER A 1207 25.71 -1.51 3.43
N LYS A 1208 25.36 -0.22 3.43
CA LYS A 1208 24.56 0.42 4.49
C LYS A 1208 23.05 0.32 4.23
N SER A 1209 22.66 -0.07 3.02
CA SER A 1209 21.27 -0.24 2.62
C SER A 1209 20.68 -1.56 3.11
N GLN A 1210 19.49 -1.49 3.70
CA GLN A 1210 18.74 -2.68 4.09
C GLN A 1210 18.23 -3.45 2.85
N ILE A 1211 17.79 -2.75 1.80
CA ILE A 1211 17.41 -3.39 0.52
C ILE A 1211 18.58 -4.20 -0.04
N PHE A 1212 19.78 -3.61 -0.08
CA PHE A 1212 20.97 -4.31 -0.59
C PHE A 1212 21.39 -5.49 0.26
N GLN A 1213 21.34 -5.36 1.59
CA GLN A 1213 21.67 -6.47 2.47
C GLN A 1213 20.67 -7.63 2.34
N VAL A 1214 19.36 -7.34 2.31
CA VAL A 1214 18.32 -8.37 2.35
C VAL A 1214 18.04 -8.95 0.96
N PHE A 1215 17.78 -8.13 -0.04
CA PHE A 1215 17.34 -8.61 -1.36
C PHE A 1215 18.49 -8.93 -2.31
N TYR A 1216 19.64 -8.27 -2.20
CA TYR A 1216 20.77 -8.52 -3.10
C TYR A 1216 21.83 -9.42 -2.47
N PHE A 1217 22.44 -9.04 -1.35
CA PHE A 1217 23.51 -9.82 -0.72
C PHE A 1217 23.04 -11.23 -0.32
N ARG A 1218 21.98 -11.34 0.49
CA ARG A 1218 21.45 -12.65 0.92
C ARG A 1218 20.97 -13.48 -0.29
N MET A 1219 20.16 -12.92 -1.19
CA MET A 1219 19.67 -13.71 -2.33
C MET A 1219 20.80 -14.13 -3.27
N TYR A 1220 21.74 -13.25 -3.64
CA TYR A 1220 22.84 -13.61 -4.54
C TYR A 1220 23.77 -14.64 -3.93
N LEU A 1221 24.05 -14.54 -2.62
CA LEU A 1221 24.80 -15.55 -1.92
C LEU A 1221 24.09 -16.91 -1.98
N ALA A 1222 22.78 -16.94 -1.72
CA ALA A 1222 21.98 -18.15 -1.81
C ALA A 1222 21.95 -18.73 -3.24
N ILE A 1223 21.75 -17.91 -4.27
CA ILE A 1223 21.73 -18.33 -5.68
C ILE A 1223 23.05 -18.98 -6.07
N VAL A 1224 24.18 -18.35 -5.74
CA VAL A 1224 25.50 -18.89 -6.11
C VAL A 1224 25.81 -20.19 -5.36
N LEU A 1225 25.50 -20.26 -4.06
CA LEU A 1225 25.75 -21.47 -3.27
C LEU A 1225 24.82 -22.63 -3.65
N LEU A 1226 23.52 -22.36 -3.84
CA LEU A 1226 22.56 -23.37 -4.29
C LEU A 1226 22.89 -23.83 -5.72
N GLY A 1227 23.20 -22.93 -6.64
CA GLY A 1227 23.61 -23.24 -8.00
C GLY A 1227 24.87 -24.10 -8.04
N ALA A 1228 25.93 -23.72 -7.30
CA ALA A 1228 27.17 -24.48 -7.24
C ALA A 1228 26.99 -25.87 -6.61
N THR A 1229 26.24 -25.98 -5.51
CA THR A 1229 25.99 -27.27 -4.84
C THR A 1229 25.14 -28.21 -5.70
N HIS A 1230 24.08 -27.71 -6.36
CA HIS A 1230 23.26 -28.53 -7.24
C HIS A 1230 24.01 -28.92 -8.52
N GLY A 1231 24.73 -27.99 -9.15
CA GLY A 1231 25.46 -28.23 -10.40
C GLY A 1231 26.72 -29.08 -10.27
N LEU A 1232 27.50 -28.91 -9.19
CA LEU A 1232 28.80 -29.58 -9.02
C LEU A 1232 28.74 -30.83 -8.13
N ILE A 1233 27.68 -31.01 -7.31
CA ILE A 1233 27.53 -32.18 -6.42
C ILE A 1233 26.34 -33.04 -6.83
N PHE A 1234 25.12 -32.48 -6.87
CA PHE A 1234 23.91 -33.26 -7.11
C PHE A 1234 23.81 -33.76 -8.56
N LEU A 1235 24.01 -32.87 -9.53
CA LEU A 1235 23.86 -33.17 -10.95
C LEU A 1235 24.80 -34.29 -11.45
N PRO A 1236 26.11 -34.33 -11.11
CA PRO A 1236 26.98 -35.45 -11.47
C PRO A 1236 26.51 -36.80 -10.89
N VAL A 1237 26.01 -36.80 -9.66
CA VAL A 1237 25.46 -38.00 -9.01
C VAL A 1237 24.20 -38.46 -9.74
N LEU A 1238 23.30 -37.52 -10.08
CA LEU A 1238 22.08 -37.79 -10.84
C LEU A 1238 22.40 -38.35 -12.23
N LEU A 1239 23.36 -37.77 -12.95
CA LEU A 1239 23.85 -38.26 -14.25
C LEU A 1239 24.49 -39.65 -14.14
N SER A 1240 25.14 -39.97 -13.01
CA SER A 1240 25.73 -41.30 -12.82
C SER A 1240 24.67 -42.41 -12.70
N TYR A 1241 23.49 -42.11 -12.15
CA TYR A 1241 22.38 -43.06 -12.03
C TYR A 1241 21.49 -43.04 -13.27
N ALA A 1242 21.00 -41.85 -13.63
CA ALA A 1242 19.95 -41.65 -14.62
C ALA A 1242 20.44 -41.05 -15.93
N GLY A 1243 21.72 -40.68 -16.09
CA GLY A 1243 22.18 -40.02 -17.32
C GLY A 1243 22.00 -40.86 -18.60
N PRO A 1244 21.90 -40.20 -19.78
CA PRO A 1244 21.72 -40.91 -21.05
C PRO A 1244 22.86 -41.91 -21.33
N SER A 1245 22.59 -42.97 -22.08
CA SER A 1245 23.62 -43.94 -22.52
C SER A 1245 24.59 -43.30 -23.53
N VAL A 1246 25.72 -43.96 -23.78
CA VAL A 1246 26.75 -43.48 -24.71
C VAL A 1246 26.17 -43.35 -26.13
N ASN A 1247 26.46 -42.23 -26.80
CA ASN A 1247 26.07 -42.02 -28.20
C ASN A 1247 26.85 -42.96 -29.13
N LYS A 1248 26.20 -44.01 -29.63
CA LYS A 1248 26.83 -45.02 -30.50
C LYS A 1248 27.34 -44.41 -31.82
N ALA A 1249 26.59 -43.46 -32.40
CA ALA A 1249 26.99 -42.75 -33.62
C ALA A 1249 28.31 -42.00 -33.40
N LYS A 1250 28.44 -41.29 -32.28
CA LYS A 1250 29.64 -40.53 -31.94
C LYS A 1250 30.86 -41.41 -31.68
N VAL A 1251 30.69 -42.55 -31.00
CA VAL A 1251 31.78 -43.51 -30.81
C VAL A 1251 32.29 -44.02 -32.16
N MET A 1252 31.37 -44.26 -33.10
CA MET A 1252 31.70 -44.69 -34.46
C MET A 1252 32.42 -43.59 -35.26
N THR A 1253 31.92 -42.35 -35.24
CA THR A 1253 32.56 -41.19 -35.90
C THR A 1253 33.95 -40.93 -35.31
N THR A 1254 34.08 -40.95 -33.98
CA THR A 1254 35.35 -40.72 -33.27
C THR A 1254 36.38 -41.80 -33.64
N ARG A 1255 35.95 -43.07 -33.69
CA ARG A 1255 36.80 -44.18 -34.13
C ARG A 1255 37.21 -44.04 -35.60
N SER A 1256 36.30 -43.56 -36.46
CA SER A 1256 36.65 -43.27 -37.87
C SER A 1256 37.59 -42.08 -38.03
N ARG A 1257 37.52 -41.07 -37.14
CA ARG A 1257 38.42 -39.90 -37.11
C ARG A 1257 39.84 -40.28 -36.66
N PHE A 1258 39.96 -41.26 -35.77
CA PHE A 1258 41.26 -41.72 -35.25
C PHE A 1258 41.88 -42.86 -36.06
N SER A 1259 41.10 -43.57 -36.87
CA SER A 1259 41.57 -44.61 -37.80
C SER A 1259 42.72 -44.11 -38.68
N GLY A 1260 43.94 -44.60 -38.42
CA GLY A 1260 45.17 -44.27 -39.16
C GLY A 1260 45.98 -43.08 -38.62
N THR A 1261 45.63 -42.53 -37.46
CA THR A 1261 46.32 -41.36 -36.85
C THR A 1261 47.31 -41.77 -35.74
N GLU A 1262 48.33 -40.93 -35.47
CA GLU A 1262 49.34 -41.16 -34.42
C GLU A 1262 48.74 -41.33 -33.02
N ARG A 1263 47.56 -40.73 -32.78
CA ARG A 1263 46.78 -40.86 -31.54
C ARG A 1263 46.18 -42.26 -31.35
N GLU A 1264 45.95 -43.01 -32.43
CA GLU A 1264 45.55 -44.42 -32.37
C GLU A 1264 46.74 -45.33 -32.02
N ARG A 1265 47.98 -44.94 -32.35
CA ARG A 1265 49.19 -45.64 -31.89
C ARG A 1265 49.46 -45.41 -30.40
N LEU A 1266 49.32 -44.18 -29.93
CA LEU A 1266 49.51 -43.81 -28.51
C LEU A 1266 48.40 -44.32 -27.55
N LEU A 1267 47.23 -44.72 -28.07
CA LEU A 1267 46.15 -45.31 -27.28
C LEU A 1267 46.21 -46.85 -27.26
N ASN A 1268 47.03 -47.47 -28.12
CA ASN A 1268 47.20 -48.92 -28.24
C ASN A 1268 48.53 -49.44 -27.64
N ASP A 1269 49.46 -48.54 -27.28
CA ASP A 1269 50.60 -48.79 -26.38
C ASP A 1269 50.21 -48.41 -24.94
#